data_AF-A0A5C7A9R1-F1
#
_entry.id   AF-A0A5C7A9R1-F1
#
_cell.length_a   1.000
_cell.length_b   1.000
_cell.length_c   1.000
_cell.angle_alpha   90.00
_cell.angle_beta   90.00
_cell.angle_gamma   90.00
#
_symmetry.space_group_name_H-M   'P 1'
#
loop_
_entity.id
_entity.type
_entity.pdbx_description
1 polymer ?
#
loop_
_entity_poly.entity_id
_entity_poly.type
_entity_poly.pdbx_seq_one_letter_code
_entity_poly.pdbx_strand_id
1 'polypeptide(L)'
;MKFRKDINGLRAIAVIAVVLFHFNASWMPGGFAGVDVFFVISGFLMTGIIFRGIEQENFSILKFYVARANRIIPALALLCLVLIVFGWFYLTPLEYKALGKHAASSVSFLSNFAYWREAGYFDAASHEKWLLHTWSLSVEWQFYIVYPLLLVGMRKFLSIKTMKIMLLVGTVLGFIFCVVSTYKWPNASYFLLSARAWEMMIGGVAYLYPFTLQENRKKLVEWTAIALIVGSYFLISAEDPWPGYLALFPVLGSFLIIQAQRNDSIITSNIVFQKIGAWSYSIYLWHWPLVVIIYIFPLPKYYIYPGMALSILLGFLSYKYVEKIRFRNDFSSLFSYFRSKPIYIAGIVGLLGSMLFVSSQAFTSYRLSADQILIIEQKLRDPREPVCGKVENGVSPKCLYGDGPVKAIVIGDSHANAQMVAIGESAKLHHGSILSFGLDNCVTIKGMKQIVNNRGNVDLNCGQLVSNAIDISASKYPNIPVIIINRTSSTLLGFNEVDDDRQPPTFVDKVFKKRSNEYVNNITNHMINTVCDFSQNNPVYLVRPTPEVKRHVPNTMFRSLIFGKDTHIKITRDEYNQRHTAAFKMQDDAAARCGAKILDPTPILCDDGYCYGDVDGVPLYFDDDHLSSYGSELISPIYDEVFR
;
A
#
# COMPACT_ATOMS: atom_id res chain seq x y z
N MET A 1 17.20 0.70 -36.42
CA MET A 1 18.27 0.95 -35.43
C MET A 1 19.06 -0.32 -35.24
N LYS A 2 20.40 -0.24 -35.22
CA LYS A 2 21.25 -1.37 -34.80
C LYS A 2 20.97 -1.70 -33.33
N PHE A 3 21.08 -2.98 -32.96
CA PHE A 3 20.92 -3.40 -31.58
C PHE A 3 22.02 -2.79 -30.70
N ARG A 4 21.63 -2.23 -29.54
CA ARG A 4 22.50 -1.51 -28.60
C ARG A 4 22.71 -2.36 -27.36
N LYS A 5 23.92 -2.90 -27.18
CA LYS A 5 24.23 -3.84 -26.07
C LYS A 5 24.23 -3.13 -24.72
N ASP A 6 24.76 -1.92 -24.66
CA ASP A 6 24.69 -1.03 -23.48
C ASP A 6 23.26 -0.84 -22.96
N ILE A 7 22.31 -0.49 -23.83
CA ILE A 7 20.91 -0.26 -23.43
C ILE A 7 20.30 -1.56 -22.89
N ASN A 8 20.60 -2.70 -23.50
CA ASN A 8 20.10 -3.98 -23.02
C ASN A 8 20.76 -4.38 -21.69
N GLY A 9 22.05 -4.12 -21.50
CA GLY A 9 22.72 -4.30 -20.21
C GLY A 9 22.18 -3.38 -19.12
N LEU A 10 21.83 -2.13 -19.46
CA LEU A 10 21.19 -1.19 -18.54
C LEU A 10 19.82 -1.69 -18.07
N ARG A 11 19.01 -2.30 -18.95
CA ARG A 11 17.76 -3.00 -18.57
C ARG A 11 18.01 -4.13 -17.57
N ALA A 12 19.14 -4.83 -17.70
CA ALA A 12 19.50 -5.89 -16.77
C ALA A 12 19.85 -5.34 -15.38
N ILE A 13 20.67 -4.28 -15.32
CA ILE A 13 20.99 -3.57 -14.06
C ILE A 13 19.70 -3.16 -13.35
N ALA A 14 18.78 -2.52 -14.08
CA ALA A 14 17.52 -2.03 -13.54
C ALA A 14 16.62 -3.14 -12.99
N VAL A 15 16.38 -4.23 -13.75
CA VAL A 15 15.50 -5.31 -13.26
C VAL A 15 16.11 -6.09 -12.11
N ILE A 16 17.42 -6.29 -12.10
CA ILE A 16 18.12 -6.96 -10.99
C ILE A 16 17.90 -6.16 -9.71
N ALA A 17 18.07 -4.83 -9.76
CA ALA A 17 17.88 -3.97 -8.61
C ALA A 17 16.45 -4.00 -8.06
N VAL A 18 15.46 -3.91 -8.95
CA VAL A 18 14.03 -3.98 -8.59
C VAL A 18 13.69 -5.33 -7.94
N VAL A 19 14.18 -6.44 -8.51
CA VAL A 19 13.92 -7.78 -7.96
C VAL A 19 14.55 -7.92 -6.58
N LEU A 20 15.83 -7.56 -6.42
CA LEU A 20 16.52 -7.65 -5.13
C LEU A 20 15.81 -6.81 -4.05
N PHE A 21 15.43 -5.58 -4.37
CA PHE A 21 14.71 -4.70 -3.46
C PHE A 21 13.39 -5.31 -2.97
N HIS A 22 12.56 -5.84 -3.87
CA HIS A 22 11.25 -6.36 -3.47
C HIS A 22 11.32 -7.70 -2.73
N PHE A 23 12.32 -8.54 -2.99
CA PHE A 23 12.51 -9.77 -2.21
C PHE A 23 13.16 -9.51 -0.85
N ASN A 24 14.09 -8.55 -0.77
CA ASN A 24 14.69 -8.11 0.47
C ASN A 24 15.27 -6.69 0.35
N ALA A 25 14.53 -5.71 0.87
CA ALA A 25 14.93 -4.30 0.81
C ALA A 25 16.28 -4.02 1.49
N SER A 26 16.71 -4.82 2.48
CA SER A 26 18.00 -4.59 3.16
C SER A 26 19.23 -4.82 2.27
N TRP A 27 19.09 -5.64 1.22
CA TRP A 27 20.20 -5.92 0.29
C TRP A 27 20.44 -4.77 -0.67
N MET A 28 19.38 -4.04 -1.02
CA MET A 28 19.43 -2.96 -1.99
C MET A 28 18.30 -1.96 -1.72
N PRO A 29 18.43 -1.11 -0.69
CA PRO A 29 17.34 -0.29 -0.18
C PRO A 29 16.75 0.68 -1.21
N GLY A 30 17.55 1.11 -2.20
CA GLY A 30 17.15 2.01 -3.28
C GLY A 30 16.86 1.29 -4.59
N GLY A 31 16.76 -0.05 -4.61
CA GLY A 31 16.61 -0.82 -5.84
C GLY A 31 15.30 -0.55 -6.60
N PHE A 32 14.28 0.02 -5.94
CA PHE A 32 13.07 0.52 -6.61
C PHE A 32 13.37 1.59 -7.67
N ALA A 33 14.47 2.34 -7.54
CA ALA A 33 14.92 3.35 -8.51
C ALA A 33 15.32 2.75 -9.87
N GLY A 34 15.38 1.42 -9.99
CA GLY A 34 15.49 0.75 -11.29
C GLY A 34 14.31 1.04 -12.22
N VAL A 35 13.13 1.41 -11.70
CA VAL A 35 11.98 1.83 -12.53
C VAL A 35 12.30 3.13 -13.29
N ASP A 36 12.96 4.08 -12.64
CA ASP A 36 13.34 5.38 -13.23
C ASP A 36 14.37 5.16 -14.36
N VAL A 37 15.27 4.17 -14.22
CA VAL A 37 16.17 3.72 -15.31
C VAL A 37 15.38 3.21 -16.51
N PHE A 38 14.31 2.42 -16.29
CA PHE A 38 13.43 1.97 -17.37
C PHE A 38 12.72 3.14 -18.05
N PHE A 39 12.28 4.15 -17.30
CA PHE A 39 11.66 5.35 -17.86
C PHE A 39 12.62 6.12 -18.78
N VAL A 40 13.90 6.28 -18.41
CA VAL A 40 14.90 6.89 -19.31
C VAL A 40 15.08 6.08 -20.60
N ILE A 41 15.22 4.76 -20.49
CA ILE A 41 15.37 3.88 -21.67
C ILE A 41 14.15 4.00 -22.58
N SER A 42 12.96 3.99 -21.98
CA SER A 42 11.67 4.08 -22.65
C SER A 42 11.56 5.36 -23.48
N GLY A 43 11.86 6.50 -22.84
CA GLY A 43 11.94 7.80 -23.48
C GLY A 43 12.87 7.82 -24.67
N PHE A 44 14.12 7.38 -24.49
CA PHE A 44 15.11 7.32 -25.58
C PHE A 44 14.62 6.53 -26.79
N LEU A 45 14.05 5.34 -26.56
CA LEU A 45 13.57 4.48 -27.64
C LEU A 45 12.35 5.07 -28.34
N MET A 46 11.39 5.63 -27.60
CA MET A 46 10.18 6.21 -28.18
C MET A 46 10.48 7.49 -28.95
N THR A 47 11.24 8.42 -28.36
CA THR A 47 11.69 9.64 -29.05
C THR A 47 12.41 9.29 -30.34
N GLY A 48 13.29 8.28 -30.31
CA GLY A 48 13.99 7.84 -31.51
C GLY A 48 13.06 7.33 -32.62
N ILE A 49 12.04 6.53 -32.27
CA ILE A 49 11.06 6.03 -33.25
C ILE A 49 10.24 7.19 -33.84
N ILE A 50 9.78 8.10 -32.99
CA ILE A 50 8.90 9.21 -33.38
C ILE A 50 9.66 10.24 -34.23
N PHE A 51 10.80 10.74 -33.76
CA PHE A 51 11.56 11.78 -34.48
C PHE A 51 12.07 11.30 -35.84
N ARG A 52 12.58 10.07 -35.95
CA ARG A 52 12.98 9.53 -37.27
C ARG A 52 11.80 9.45 -38.22
N GLY A 53 10.64 9.01 -37.75
CA GLY A 53 9.46 8.94 -38.59
C GLY A 53 8.96 10.33 -39.01
N ILE A 54 9.07 11.32 -38.13
CA ILE A 54 8.73 12.73 -38.44
C ILE A 54 9.71 13.31 -39.46
N GLU A 55 11.00 13.08 -39.29
CA GLU A 55 12.05 13.54 -40.22
C GLU A 55 11.94 12.88 -41.60
N GLN A 56 11.43 11.64 -41.66
CA GLN A 56 11.20 10.89 -42.89
C GLN A 56 9.77 11.03 -43.44
N GLU A 57 8.94 11.87 -42.82
CA GLU A 57 7.53 12.11 -43.19
C GLU A 57 6.65 10.85 -43.29
N ASN A 58 7.00 9.79 -42.55
CA ASN A 58 6.35 8.48 -42.62
C ASN A 58 5.82 7.98 -41.26
N PHE A 59 5.80 8.85 -40.25
CA PHE A 59 5.33 8.48 -38.92
C PHE A 59 3.80 8.28 -38.88
N SER A 60 3.38 7.15 -38.32
CA SER A 60 1.96 6.87 -38.06
C SER A 60 1.75 6.56 -36.58
N ILE A 61 0.92 7.38 -35.94
CA ILE A 61 0.56 7.26 -34.51
C ILE A 61 -0.11 5.91 -34.26
N LEU A 62 -1.05 5.49 -35.11
CA LEU A 62 -1.75 4.22 -34.94
C LEU A 62 -0.82 3.01 -35.09
N LYS A 63 0.09 3.01 -36.09
CA LYS A 63 1.10 1.95 -36.23
C LYS A 63 2.02 1.89 -35.01
N PHE A 64 2.39 3.05 -34.45
CA PHE A 64 3.16 3.14 -33.23
C PHE A 64 2.42 2.50 -32.05
N TYR A 65 1.15 2.85 -31.79
CA TYR A 65 0.36 2.26 -30.71
C TYR A 65 0.18 0.75 -30.86
N VAL A 66 -0.15 0.27 -32.06
CA VAL A 66 -0.27 -1.17 -32.31
C VAL A 66 1.06 -1.90 -32.06
N ALA A 67 2.19 -1.31 -32.45
CA ALA A 67 3.50 -1.89 -32.19
C ALA A 67 3.87 -1.91 -30.69
N ARG A 68 3.36 -0.97 -29.87
CA ARG A 68 3.52 -1.00 -28.41
C ARG A 68 2.56 -1.98 -27.75
N ALA A 69 1.30 -1.99 -28.17
CA ALA A 69 0.28 -2.92 -27.68
C ALA A 69 0.70 -4.38 -27.88
N ASN A 70 1.19 -4.73 -29.07
CA ASN A 70 1.70 -6.08 -29.39
C ASN A 70 2.89 -6.50 -28.52
N ARG A 71 3.65 -5.55 -27.98
CA ARG A 71 4.80 -5.84 -27.12
C ARG A 71 4.41 -6.02 -25.66
N ILE A 72 3.49 -5.22 -25.16
CA ILE A 72 3.24 -5.06 -23.72
C ILE A 72 2.05 -5.90 -23.26
N ILE A 73 0.90 -5.75 -23.93
CA ILE A 73 -0.37 -6.30 -23.47
C ILE A 73 -0.36 -7.83 -23.34
N PRO A 74 0.21 -8.64 -24.27
CA PRO A 74 0.08 -10.09 -24.21
C PRO A 74 0.64 -10.71 -22.92
N ALA A 75 1.84 -10.28 -22.49
CA ALA A 75 2.46 -10.80 -21.28
C ALA A 75 1.75 -10.30 -20.01
N LEU A 76 1.32 -9.03 -20.00
CA LEU A 76 0.55 -8.46 -18.89
C LEU A 76 -0.81 -9.16 -18.74
N ALA A 77 -1.53 -9.37 -19.84
CA ALA A 77 -2.82 -10.03 -19.83
C ALA A 77 -2.71 -11.50 -19.39
N LEU A 78 -1.65 -12.21 -19.78
CA LEU A 78 -1.38 -13.54 -19.28
C LEU A 78 -1.16 -13.54 -17.76
N LEU A 79 -0.35 -12.60 -17.25
CA LEU A 79 -0.13 -12.45 -15.81
C LEU A 79 -1.48 -12.24 -15.09
N CYS A 80 -2.28 -11.27 -15.55
CA CYS A 80 -3.59 -10.99 -14.97
C CYS A 80 -4.51 -12.21 -14.99
N LEU A 81 -4.55 -12.96 -16.10
CA LEU A 81 -5.36 -14.17 -16.21
C LEU A 81 -4.89 -15.27 -15.25
N VAL A 82 -3.59 -15.50 -15.15
CA VAL A 82 -3.01 -16.49 -14.22
C VAL A 82 -3.33 -16.10 -12.78
N LEU A 83 -3.23 -14.81 -12.43
CA LEU A 83 -3.59 -14.35 -11.08
C LEU A 83 -5.09 -14.46 -10.82
N ILE A 84 -5.96 -14.18 -11.79
CA ILE A 84 -7.41 -14.39 -11.66
C ILE A 84 -7.70 -15.87 -11.37
N VAL A 85 -7.10 -16.79 -12.13
CA VAL A 85 -7.26 -18.23 -11.90
C VAL A 85 -6.71 -18.63 -10.53
N PHE A 86 -5.53 -18.12 -10.15
CA PHE A 86 -4.95 -18.35 -8.83
C PHE A 86 -5.88 -17.84 -7.71
N GLY A 87 -6.39 -16.62 -7.86
CA GLY A 87 -7.24 -15.96 -6.87
C GLY A 87 -8.54 -16.71 -6.62
N TRP A 88 -9.08 -17.39 -7.64
CA TRP A 88 -10.23 -18.26 -7.49
C TRP A 88 -10.01 -19.37 -6.46
N PHE A 89 -8.82 -19.93 -6.35
CA PHE A 89 -8.57 -21.03 -5.40
C PHE A 89 -8.06 -20.53 -4.04
N TYR A 90 -7.32 -19.42 -4.02
CA TYR A 90 -6.46 -19.09 -2.88
C TYR A 90 -6.79 -17.78 -2.15
N LEU A 91 -7.59 -16.89 -2.75
CA LEU A 91 -7.89 -15.60 -2.15
C LEU A 91 -9.25 -15.58 -1.47
N THR A 92 -9.39 -14.73 -0.46
CA THR A 92 -10.70 -14.42 0.14
C THR A 92 -11.58 -13.66 -0.87
N PRO A 93 -12.92 -13.65 -0.72
CA PRO A 93 -13.80 -12.88 -1.60
C PRO A 93 -13.43 -11.40 -1.76
N LEU A 94 -13.03 -10.74 -0.67
CA LEU A 94 -12.61 -9.33 -0.70
C LEU A 94 -11.29 -9.13 -1.45
N GLU A 95 -10.29 -9.99 -1.21
CA GLU A 95 -9.01 -9.95 -1.93
C GLU A 95 -9.20 -10.26 -3.42
N TYR A 96 -10.10 -11.19 -3.74
CA TYR A 96 -10.39 -11.56 -5.12
C TYR A 96 -11.15 -10.45 -5.86
N LYS A 97 -12.07 -9.75 -5.18
CA LYS A 97 -12.70 -8.52 -5.67
C LYS A 97 -11.65 -7.44 -5.96
N ALA A 98 -10.71 -7.22 -5.05
CA ALA A 98 -9.62 -6.26 -5.23
C ALA A 98 -8.72 -6.64 -6.42
N LEU A 99 -8.35 -7.92 -6.53
CA LEU A 99 -7.59 -8.44 -7.67
C LEU A 99 -8.31 -8.18 -9.01
N GLY A 100 -9.64 -8.36 -9.07
CA GLY A 100 -10.44 -8.03 -10.26
C GLY A 100 -10.30 -6.55 -10.68
N LYS A 101 -10.41 -5.63 -9.71
CA LYS A 101 -10.19 -4.18 -9.91
C LYS A 101 -8.77 -3.90 -10.40
N HIS A 102 -7.76 -4.51 -9.78
CA HIS A 102 -6.36 -4.32 -10.12
C HIS A 102 -6.02 -4.91 -11.49
N ALA A 103 -6.59 -6.06 -11.86
CA ALA A 103 -6.43 -6.67 -13.19
C ALA A 103 -7.05 -5.79 -14.28
N ALA A 104 -8.28 -5.33 -14.09
CA ALA A 104 -8.98 -4.46 -15.04
C ALA A 104 -8.25 -3.11 -15.22
N SER A 105 -7.83 -2.47 -14.13
CA SER A 105 -7.07 -1.22 -14.17
C SER A 105 -5.66 -1.41 -14.74
N SER A 106 -5.02 -2.57 -14.56
CA SER A 106 -3.71 -2.86 -15.15
C SER A 106 -3.77 -2.98 -16.68
N VAL A 107 -4.69 -3.79 -17.22
CA VAL A 107 -4.80 -3.98 -18.69
C VAL A 107 -5.36 -2.77 -19.42
N SER A 108 -6.08 -1.89 -18.71
CA SER A 108 -6.51 -0.58 -19.22
C SER A 108 -5.48 0.54 -19.01
N PHE A 109 -4.34 0.24 -18.37
CA PHE A 109 -3.27 1.20 -18.05
C PHE A 109 -3.74 2.41 -17.21
N LEU A 110 -4.63 2.14 -16.25
CA LEU A 110 -5.17 3.08 -15.26
C LEU A 110 -4.79 2.69 -13.82
N SER A 111 -3.99 1.65 -13.64
CA SER A 111 -3.65 1.12 -12.31
C SER A 111 -2.95 2.15 -11.43
N ASN A 112 -2.16 3.07 -11.99
CA ASN A 112 -1.53 4.14 -11.23
C ASN A 112 -2.55 5.09 -10.57
N PHE A 113 -3.67 5.39 -11.23
CA PHE A 113 -4.75 6.16 -10.61
C PHE A 113 -5.51 5.35 -9.56
N ALA A 114 -5.68 4.03 -9.78
CA ALA A 114 -6.30 3.16 -8.80
C ALA A 114 -5.47 3.12 -7.52
N TYR A 115 -4.17 2.89 -7.61
CA TYR A 115 -3.28 2.84 -6.45
C TYR A 115 -3.05 4.20 -5.79
N TRP A 116 -3.04 5.30 -6.55
CA TRP A 116 -3.01 6.64 -5.96
C TRP A 116 -4.23 6.93 -5.09
N ARG A 117 -5.42 6.48 -5.50
CA ARG A 117 -6.66 6.63 -4.70
C ARG A 117 -6.74 5.64 -3.53
N GLU A 118 -6.00 4.55 -3.62
CA GLU A 118 -5.80 3.56 -2.55
C GLU A 118 -4.48 3.82 -1.80
N ALA A 119 -4.02 5.08 -1.76
CA ALA A 119 -2.84 5.52 -1.03
C ALA A 119 -3.26 6.38 0.19
N GLY A 120 -2.94 5.99 1.43
CA GLY A 120 -3.50 6.53 2.66
C GLY A 120 -3.32 5.66 3.91
N TYR A 121 -3.93 6.12 5.00
CA TYR A 121 -3.79 5.54 6.34
C TYR A 121 -4.46 4.16 6.50
N PHE A 122 -5.57 3.93 5.79
CA PHE A 122 -6.34 2.67 5.82
C PHE A 122 -6.04 1.75 4.63
N ASP A 123 -4.85 1.87 4.05
CA ASP A 123 -4.49 1.06 2.89
C ASP A 123 -4.19 -0.38 3.28
N ALA A 124 -4.63 -1.31 2.43
CA ALA A 124 -4.04 -2.65 2.43
C ALA A 124 -2.52 -2.53 2.24
N ALA A 125 -1.75 -3.30 3.02
CA ALA A 125 -0.31 -3.32 2.93
C ALA A 125 0.11 -3.52 1.47
N SER A 126 1.16 -2.81 1.01
CA SER A 126 1.62 -2.89 -0.38
C SER A 126 1.79 -4.34 -0.86
N HIS A 127 2.29 -5.22 0.02
CA HIS A 127 2.50 -6.65 -0.23
C HIS A 127 1.23 -7.50 -0.35
N GLU A 128 0.04 -6.94 -0.13
CA GLU A 128 -1.26 -7.61 -0.36
C GLU A 128 -1.84 -7.30 -1.74
N LYS A 129 -1.30 -6.28 -2.42
CA LYS A 129 -1.74 -5.84 -3.76
C LYS A 129 -0.99 -6.62 -4.84
N TRP A 130 -1.55 -7.73 -5.29
CA TRP A 130 -0.98 -8.68 -6.27
C TRP A 130 -0.44 -8.09 -7.58
N LEU A 131 -0.96 -6.94 -8.01
CA LEU A 131 -0.58 -6.27 -9.25
C LEU A 131 -0.01 -4.88 -9.00
N LEU A 132 0.44 -4.55 -7.79
CA LEU A 132 0.87 -3.17 -7.43
C LEU A 132 1.88 -2.61 -8.44
N HIS A 133 2.94 -3.37 -8.73
CA HIS A 133 4.01 -3.01 -9.66
C HIS A 133 3.56 -2.59 -11.09
N THR A 134 2.31 -2.83 -11.50
CA THR A 134 1.79 -2.40 -12.82
C THR A 134 1.51 -0.89 -12.92
N TRP A 135 1.58 -0.16 -11.79
CA TRP A 135 1.42 1.29 -11.76
C TRP A 135 2.42 1.99 -12.69
N SER A 136 3.69 1.58 -12.66
CA SER A 136 4.75 2.20 -13.46
C SER A 136 4.56 1.92 -14.94
N LEU A 137 4.06 0.74 -15.28
CA LEU A 137 3.70 0.37 -16.64
C LEU A 137 2.53 1.21 -17.17
N SER A 138 1.58 1.57 -16.30
CA SER A 138 0.48 2.48 -16.66
C SER A 138 0.99 3.89 -16.94
N VAL A 139 1.91 4.41 -16.12
CA VAL A 139 2.59 5.69 -16.34
C VAL A 139 3.34 5.69 -17.68
N GLU A 140 4.10 4.62 -17.96
CA GLU A 140 4.84 4.46 -19.20
C GLU A 140 3.90 4.43 -20.43
N TRP A 141 2.80 3.68 -20.36
CA TRP A 141 1.81 3.62 -21.44
C TRP A 141 1.09 4.95 -21.67
N GLN A 142 0.78 5.68 -20.59
CA GLN A 142 0.20 7.03 -20.68
C GLN A 142 1.17 7.99 -21.39
N PHE A 143 2.47 7.91 -21.09
CA PHE A 143 3.49 8.64 -21.84
C PHE A 143 3.50 8.23 -23.31
N TYR A 144 3.41 6.93 -23.63
CA TYR A 144 3.36 6.46 -25.01
C TYR A 144 2.16 6.98 -25.79
N ILE A 145 1.03 7.25 -25.14
CA ILE A 145 -0.13 7.86 -25.79
C ILE A 145 0.09 9.36 -25.98
N VAL A 146 0.45 10.07 -24.90
CA VAL A 146 0.50 11.54 -24.92
C VAL A 146 1.66 12.05 -25.77
N TYR A 147 2.83 11.43 -25.65
CA TYR A 147 4.08 11.92 -26.23
C TYR A 147 4.08 12.03 -27.78
N PRO A 148 3.71 11.00 -28.57
CA PRO A 148 3.65 11.13 -30.02
C PRO A 148 2.59 12.12 -30.50
N LEU A 149 1.44 12.24 -29.80
CA LEU A 149 0.41 13.22 -30.14
C LEU A 149 0.94 14.65 -30.00
N LEU A 150 1.62 14.93 -28.89
CA LEU A 150 2.24 16.24 -28.66
C LEU A 150 3.31 16.55 -29.70
N LEU A 151 4.23 15.61 -29.99
CA LEU A 151 5.31 15.84 -30.96
C LEU A 151 4.79 16.03 -32.39
N VAL A 152 3.83 15.22 -32.83
CA VAL A 152 3.21 15.37 -34.16
C VAL A 152 2.41 16.67 -34.25
N GLY A 153 1.68 17.04 -33.19
CA GLY A 153 0.96 18.31 -33.10
C GLY A 153 1.90 19.52 -33.18
N MET A 154 2.99 19.50 -32.40
CA MET A 154 4.03 20.53 -32.42
C MET A 154 4.67 20.69 -33.80
N ARG A 155 4.94 19.57 -34.50
CA ARG A 155 5.59 19.60 -35.81
C ARG A 155 4.79 20.37 -36.87
N LYS A 156 3.48 20.50 -36.72
CA LYS A 156 2.62 21.28 -37.63
C LYS A 156 2.92 22.78 -37.59
N PHE A 157 3.42 23.29 -36.46
CA PHE A 157 3.59 24.72 -36.22
C PHE A 157 5.04 25.11 -35.92
N LEU A 158 5.87 24.16 -35.52
CA LEU A 158 7.21 24.40 -35.02
C LEU A 158 8.27 23.70 -35.86
N SER A 159 9.42 24.35 -35.98
CA SER A 159 10.61 23.73 -36.54
C SER A 159 11.11 22.59 -35.63
N ILE A 160 11.80 21.61 -36.21
CA ILE A 160 12.42 20.50 -35.45
C ILE A 160 13.39 21.05 -34.40
N LYS A 161 14.12 22.13 -34.69
CA LYS A 161 15.03 22.79 -33.74
C LYS A 161 14.25 23.33 -32.53
N THR A 162 13.14 24.01 -32.76
CA THR A 162 12.27 24.53 -31.69
C THR A 162 11.70 23.40 -30.84
N MET A 163 11.25 22.30 -31.45
CA MET A 163 10.76 21.12 -30.74
C MET A 163 11.82 20.52 -29.80
N LYS A 164 13.07 20.39 -30.27
CA LYS A 164 14.18 19.90 -29.46
C LYS A 164 14.45 20.79 -28.24
N ILE A 165 14.39 22.12 -28.41
CA ILE A 165 14.58 23.08 -27.31
C ILE A 165 13.43 23.00 -26.32
N MET A 166 12.18 22.96 -26.80
CA MET A 166 11.01 22.85 -25.92
C MET A 166 11.01 21.56 -25.11
N LEU A 167 11.43 20.44 -25.69
CA LEU A 167 11.57 19.18 -24.97
C LEU A 167 12.62 19.29 -23.86
N LEU A 168 13.78 19.91 -24.14
CA LEU A 168 14.82 20.15 -23.14
C LEU A 168 14.30 21.03 -21.99
N VAL A 169 13.69 22.17 -22.31
CA VAL A 169 13.11 23.09 -21.31
C VAL A 169 12.01 22.40 -20.50
N GLY A 170 11.12 21.66 -21.17
CA GLY A 170 10.06 20.90 -20.52
C GLY A 170 10.59 19.81 -19.59
N THR A 171 11.74 19.20 -19.91
CA THR A 171 12.41 18.22 -19.03
C THR A 171 12.88 18.89 -17.74
N VAL A 172 13.52 20.06 -17.85
CA VAL A 172 14.00 20.82 -16.69
C VAL A 172 12.83 21.30 -15.83
N LEU A 173 11.78 21.86 -16.44
CA LEU A 173 10.58 22.29 -15.72
C LEU A 173 9.86 21.11 -15.07
N GLY A 174 9.80 19.96 -15.76
CA GLY A 174 9.24 18.72 -15.23
C GLY A 174 10.02 18.20 -14.02
N PHE A 175 11.35 18.28 -14.03
CA PHE A 175 12.18 17.95 -12.87
C PHE A 175 11.92 18.90 -11.69
N ILE A 176 11.85 20.20 -11.93
CA ILE A 176 11.52 21.19 -10.87
C ILE A 176 10.13 20.89 -10.28
N PHE A 177 9.14 20.62 -11.13
CA PHE A 177 7.81 20.24 -10.70
C PHE A 177 7.81 18.93 -9.89
N CYS A 178 8.57 17.93 -10.32
CA CYS A 178 8.78 16.67 -9.60
C CYS A 178 9.29 16.92 -8.19
N VAL A 179 10.34 17.72 -8.03
CA VAL A 179 10.91 18.06 -6.71
C VAL A 179 9.86 18.74 -5.84
N VAL A 180 9.25 19.83 -6.32
CA VAL A 180 8.26 20.59 -5.53
C VAL A 180 7.05 19.73 -5.16
N SER A 181 6.54 18.94 -6.10
CA SER A 181 5.36 18.09 -5.89
C SER A 181 5.66 16.94 -4.94
N THR A 182 6.84 16.32 -4.98
CA THR A 182 7.20 15.20 -4.10
C THR A 182 7.07 15.58 -2.64
N TYR A 183 7.53 16.78 -2.29
CA TYR A 183 7.35 17.26 -0.93
C TYR A 183 5.87 17.55 -0.66
N LYS A 184 5.15 18.21 -1.57
CA LYS A 184 3.76 18.68 -1.33
C LYS A 184 2.72 17.57 -1.31
N TRP A 185 2.84 16.61 -2.21
CA TRP A 185 1.85 15.57 -2.50
C TRP A 185 2.58 14.25 -2.83
N PRO A 186 3.23 13.60 -1.85
CA PRO A 186 4.13 12.46 -2.08
C PRO A 186 3.45 11.31 -2.82
N ASN A 187 2.24 10.90 -2.41
CA ASN A 187 1.50 9.80 -3.06
C ASN A 187 1.17 10.13 -4.53
N ALA A 188 0.76 11.38 -4.82
CA ALA A 188 0.46 11.79 -6.18
C ALA A 188 1.74 11.84 -7.03
N SER A 189 2.83 12.38 -6.50
CA SER A 189 4.12 12.43 -7.21
C SER A 189 4.72 11.05 -7.47
N TYR A 190 4.48 10.09 -6.59
CA TYR A 190 4.94 8.72 -6.79
C TYR A 190 4.24 8.05 -7.96
N PHE A 191 2.90 8.12 -8.04
CA PHE A 191 2.08 7.35 -9.01
C PHE A 191 1.74 8.09 -10.31
N LEU A 192 1.71 9.42 -10.34
CA LEU A 192 1.15 10.16 -11.48
C LEU A 192 2.21 10.57 -12.52
N LEU A 193 1.82 10.49 -13.80
CA LEU A 193 2.67 10.85 -14.93
C LEU A 193 3.22 12.28 -14.84
N SER A 194 2.47 13.24 -14.31
CA SER A 194 2.88 14.65 -14.26
C SER A 194 4.20 14.88 -13.51
N ALA A 195 4.46 14.13 -12.44
CA ALA A 195 5.71 14.21 -11.69
C ALA A 195 6.81 13.28 -12.24
N ARG A 196 6.45 12.29 -13.06
CA ARG A 196 7.36 11.25 -13.59
C ARG A 196 7.81 11.46 -15.03
N ALA A 197 7.09 12.27 -15.80
CA ALA A 197 7.31 12.44 -17.24
C ALA A 197 8.73 12.92 -17.58
N TRP A 198 9.35 13.72 -16.73
CA TRP A 198 10.70 14.24 -16.96
C TRP A 198 11.76 13.13 -17.08
N GLU A 199 11.58 12.01 -16.37
CA GLU A 199 12.47 10.84 -16.41
C GLU A 199 12.44 10.19 -17.81
N MET A 200 11.28 10.13 -18.46
CA MET A 200 11.19 9.69 -19.86
C MET A 200 11.68 10.77 -20.82
N MET A 201 11.37 12.04 -20.55
CA MET A 201 11.82 13.14 -21.42
C MET A 201 13.34 13.27 -21.46
N ILE A 202 14.07 13.00 -20.36
CA ILE A 202 15.54 13.02 -20.36
C ILE A 202 16.14 11.92 -21.26
N GLY A 203 15.45 10.78 -21.41
CA GLY A 203 15.79 9.76 -22.39
C GLY A 203 15.63 10.28 -23.82
N GLY A 204 14.56 11.05 -24.05
CA GLY A 204 14.39 11.79 -25.29
C GLY A 204 15.48 12.83 -25.54
N VAL A 205 15.91 13.57 -24.52
CA VAL A 205 17.07 14.48 -24.60
C VAL A 205 18.32 13.70 -24.97
N ALA A 206 18.55 12.52 -24.40
CA ALA A 206 19.69 11.67 -24.72
C ALA A 206 19.72 11.28 -26.21
N TYR A 207 18.55 11.06 -26.82
CA TYR A 207 18.46 10.80 -28.26
C TYR A 207 18.72 12.04 -29.11
N LEU A 208 18.18 13.20 -28.72
CA LEU A 208 18.17 14.41 -29.54
C LEU A 208 19.48 15.20 -29.47
N TYR A 209 20.22 15.06 -28.38
CA TYR A 209 21.50 15.74 -28.11
C TYR A 209 22.59 14.70 -27.80
N PRO A 210 23.01 13.88 -28.78
CA PRO A 210 24.06 12.91 -28.58
C PRO A 210 25.42 13.60 -28.39
N PHE A 211 26.22 13.13 -27.43
CA PHE A 211 27.58 13.61 -27.22
C PHE A 211 28.55 12.98 -28.22
N THR A 212 29.47 13.80 -28.73
CA THR A 212 30.63 13.34 -29.52
C THR A 212 31.81 13.06 -28.57
N LEU A 213 31.79 11.88 -27.95
CA LEU A 213 32.83 11.46 -27.01
C LEU A 213 34.00 10.79 -27.73
N GLN A 214 35.23 11.18 -27.36
CA GLN A 214 36.44 10.44 -27.70
C GLN A 214 36.43 9.04 -27.06
N GLU A 215 37.00 8.03 -27.73
CA GLU A 215 36.96 6.62 -27.28
C GLU A 215 37.51 6.42 -25.86
N ASN A 216 38.59 7.13 -25.51
CA ASN A 216 39.18 7.10 -24.16
C ASN A 216 38.23 7.63 -23.07
N ARG A 217 37.36 8.60 -23.39
CA ARG A 217 36.40 9.19 -22.45
C ARG A 217 35.11 8.37 -22.31
N LYS A 218 34.73 7.59 -23.33
CA LYS A 218 33.53 6.74 -23.27
C LYS A 218 33.57 5.77 -22.09
N LYS A 219 34.74 5.19 -21.82
CA LYS A 219 34.92 4.27 -20.67
C LYS A 219 34.67 5.01 -19.36
N LEU A 220 35.29 6.16 -19.17
CA LEU A 220 35.12 6.98 -17.97
C LEU A 220 33.65 7.38 -17.75
N VAL A 221 32.97 7.85 -18.80
CA VAL A 221 31.55 8.22 -18.75
C VAL A 221 30.68 7.02 -18.35
N GLU A 222 30.93 5.83 -18.92
CA GLU A 222 30.21 4.61 -18.54
C GLU A 222 30.43 4.26 -17.06
N TRP A 223 31.66 4.30 -16.55
CA TRP A 223 31.93 3.98 -15.14
C TRP A 223 31.30 4.99 -14.17
N THR A 224 31.39 6.30 -14.48
CA THR A 224 30.70 7.33 -13.69
C THR A 224 29.19 7.08 -13.69
N ALA A 225 28.63 6.71 -14.83
CA ALA A 225 27.22 6.41 -14.96
C ALA A 225 26.79 5.18 -14.13
N ILE A 226 27.57 4.10 -14.18
CA ILE A 226 27.35 2.90 -13.35
C ILE A 226 27.46 3.28 -11.86
N ALA A 227 28.45 4.09 -11.47
CA ALA A 227 28.62 4.53 -10.09
C ALA A 227 27.42 5.34 -9.60
N LEU A 228 26.84 6.23 -10.42
CA LEU A 228 25.63 6.97 -10.07
C LEU A 228 24.41 6.04 -9.89
N ILE A 229 24.22 5.08 -10.80
CA ILE A 229 23.10 4.12 -10.73
C ILE A 229 23.26 3.21 -9.52
N VAL A 230 24.40 2.53 -9.40
CA VAL A 230 24.64 1.58 -8.31
C VAL A 230 24.70 2.30 -6.96
N GLY A 231 25.32 3.48 -6.90
CA GLY A 231 25.31 4.33 -5.71
C GLY A 231 23.90 4.69 -5.26
N SER A 232 23.00 5.04 -6.19
CA SER A 232 21.60 5.31 -5.87
C SER A 232 20.88 4.10 -5.25
N TYR A 233 21.24 2.89 -5.64
CA TYR A 233 20.60 1.67 -5.12
C TYR A 233 21.00 1.31 -3.69
N PHE A 234 22.15 1.81 -3.20
CA PHE A 234 22.65 1.53 -1.85
C PHE A 234 22.51 2.72 -0.90
N LEU A 235 22.50 3.95 -1.42
CA LEU A 235 22.48 5.17 -0.59
C LEU A 235 21.08 5.76 -0.40
N ILE A 236 20.09 5.31 -1.18
CA ILE A 236 18.70 5.76 -1.09
C ILE A 236 17.87 4.63 -0.49
N SER A 237 16.80 4.96 0.22
CA SER A 237 15.88 4.02 0.85
C SER A 237 14.41 4.40 0.64
N ALA A 238 13.50 3.53 1.07
CA ALA A 238 12.06 3.80 1.06
C ALA A 238 11.63 4.90 2.06
N GLU A 239 12.52 5.33 2.96
CA GLU A 239 12.27 6.42 3.91
C GLU A 239 12.48 7.80 3.27
N ASP A 240 13.23 7.85 2.17
CA ASP A 240 13.51 9.08 1.44
C ASP A 240 12.29 9.54 0.63
N PRO A 241 12.00 10.85 0.57
CA PRO A 241 10.95 11.37 -0.29
C PRO A 241 11.21 11.06 -1.78
N TRP A 242 10.39 10.20 -2.37
CA TRP A 242 10.56 9.72 -3.74
C TRP A 242 9.44 10.19 -4.69
N PRO A 243 9.71 10.59 -5.95
CA PRO A 243 11.03 10.68 -6.63
C PRO A 243 11.98 11.76 -6.11
N GLY A 244 11.46 12.95 -5.83
CA GLY A 244 12.23 14.07 -5.31
C GLY A 244 13.42 14.46 -6.18
N TYR A 245 14.43 15.08 -5.56
CA TYR A 245 15.69 15.41 -6.24
C TYR A 245 16.63 14.19 -6.36
N LEU A 246 16.46 13.18 -5.50
CA LEU A 246 17.29 11.98 -5.48
C LEU A 246 17.10 11.11 -6.73
N ALA A 247 15.93 11.14 -7.36
CA ALA A 247 15.71 10.51 -8.67
C ALA A 247 16.67 11.03 -9.77
N LEU A 248 17.31 12.20 -9.59
CA LEU A 248 18.31 12.70 -10.53
C LEU A 248 19.49 11.75 -10.72
N PHE A 249 19.94 11.04 -9.67
CA PHE A 249 21.11 10.16 -9.74
C PHE A 249 20.94 8.96 -10.69
N PRO A 250 19.93 8.07 -10.52
CA PRO A 250 19.71 6.95 -11.44
C PRO A 250 19.34 7.44 -12.84
N VAL A 251 18.63 8.56 -12.96
CA VAL A 251 18.22 9.15 -14.24
C VAL A 251 19.42 9.69 -15.02
N LEU A 252 20.28 10.48 -14.36
CA LEU A 252 21.50 11.02 -14.98
C LEU A 252 22.49 9.91 -15.31
N GLY A 253 22.64 8.91 -14.43
CA GLY A 253 23.44 7.73 -14.75
C GLY A 253 22.92 7.01 -15.99
N SER A 254 21.61 6.79 -16.11
CA SER A 254 21.00 6.18 -17.30
C SER A 254 21.24 7.00 -18.56
N PHE A 255 21.09 8.32 -18.48
CA PHE A 255 21.42 9.25 -19.55
C PHE A 255 22.88 9.09 -19.99
N LEU A 256 23.83 9.07 -19.06
CA LEU A 256 25.26 8.95 -19.35
C LEU A 256 25.64 7.59 -19.96
N ILE A 257 25.01 6.48 -19.55
CA ILE A 257 25.19 5.17 -20.23
C ILE A 257 24.77 5.26 -21.69
N ILE A 258 23.60 5.84 -21.96
CA ILE A 258 23.08 6.01 -23.33
C ILE A 258 24.02 6.88 -24.16
N GLN A 259 24.61 7.92 -23.57
CA GLN A 259 25.59 8.80 -24.22
C GLN A 259 26.95 8.16 -24.45
N ALA A 260 27.38 7.22 -23.60
CA ALA A 260 28.66 6.54 -23.75
C ALA A 260 28.71 5.64 -25.00
N GLN A 261 27.57 5.05 -25.39
CA GLN A 261 27.42 4.21 -26.60
C GLN A 261 28.40 3.03 -26.71
N ARG A 262 28.88 2.48 -25.59
CA ARG A 262 29.85 1.37 -25.56
C ARG A 262 29.16 0.03 -25.84
N ASN A 263 29.73 -0.79 -26.71
CA ASN A 263 29.22 -2.13 -27.02
C ASN A 263 30.19 -3.25 -26.62
N ASP A 264 31.34 -2.89 -26.07
CA ASP A 264 32.47 -3.72 -25.64
C ASP A 264 32.64 -3.76 -24.11
N SER A 265 31.66 -3.25 -23.36
CA SER A 265 31.71 -3.20 -21.89
C SER A 265 31.67 -4.58 -21.26
N ILE A 266 32.54 -4.81 -20.28
CA ILE A 266 32.59 -6.05 -19.50
C ILE A 266 31.28 -6.24 -18.69
N ILE A 267 30.71 -5.15 -18.19
CA ILE A 267 29.49 -5.18 -17.38
C ILE A 267 28.26 -5.26 -18.26
N THR A 268 28.08 -4.33 -19.20
CA THR A 268 26.81 -4.25 -19.93
C THR A 268 26.75 -5.24 -21.10
N SER A 269 27.86 -5.65 -21.71
CA SER A 269 27.85 -6.49 -22.92
C SER A 269 28.02 -7.99 -22.69
N ASN A 270 28.19 -8.47 -21.45
CA ASN A 270 28.34 -9.91 -21.19
C ASN A 270 27.04 -10.69 -21.45
N ILE A 271 27.16 -12.00 -21.68
CA ILE A 271 26.03 -12.84 -22.08
C ILE A 271 24.89 -12.84 -21.05
N VAL A 272 25.21 -12.81 -19.75
CA VAL A 272 24.22 -12.86 -18.67
C VAL A 272 23.36 -11.60 -18.69
N PHE A 273 23.99 -10.42 -18.69
CA PHE A 273 23.29 -9.14 -18.74
C PHE A 273 22.50 -8.99 -20.05
N GLN A 274 23.02 -9.49 -21.17
CA GLN A 274 22.28 -9.47 -22.42
C GLN A 274 21.02 -10.35 -22.38
N LYS A 275 21.06 -11.50 -21.70
CA LYS A 275 19.88 -12.37 -21.54
C LYS A 275 18.88 -11.78 -20.56
N ILE A 276 19.31 -11.38 -19.37
CA ILE A 276 18.45 -10.75 -18.35
C ILE A 276 17.82 -9.47 -18.91
N GLY A 277 18.59 -8.62 -19.59
CA GLY A 277 18.09 -7.41 -20.23
C GLY A 277 17.03 -7.68 -21.30
N ALA A 278 17.19 -8.77 -22.06
CA ALA A 278 16.18 -9.17 -23.04
C ALA A 278 14.87 -9.59 -22.36
N TRP A 279 14.95 -10.31 -21.23
CA TRP A 279 13.82 -10.84 -20.47
C TRP A 279 13.24 -9.84 -19.46
N SER A 280 13.83 -8.65 -19.34
CA SER A 280 13.62 -7.74 -18.19
C SER A 280 12.16 -7.39 -17.96
N TYR A 281 11.38 -7.21 -19.04
CA TYR A 281 9.96 -6.86 -18.94
C TYR A 281 9.15 -8.01 -18.35
N SER A 282 9.34 -9.21 -18.88
CA SER A 282 8.70 -10.42 -18.38
C SER A 282 9.15 -10.75 -16.94
N ILE A 283 10.43 -10.59 -16.59
CA ILE A 283 10.90 -10.76 -15.20
C ILE A 283 10.21 -9.74 -14.26
N TYR A 284 10.13 -8.47 -14.70
CA TYR A 284 9.44 -7.42 -13.95
C TYR A 284 7.96 -7.74 -13.72
N LEU A 285 7.27 -8.43 -14.63
CA LEU A 285 5.89 -8.85 -14.41
C LEU A 285 5.77 -9.99 -13.37
N TRP A 286 6.63 -11.01 -13.47
CA TRP A 286 6.48 -12.22 -12.66
C TRP A 286 7.09 -12.13 -11.26
N HIS A 287 8.03 -11.22 -11.02
CA HIS A 287 8.68 -11.14 -9.71
C HIS A 287 7.74 -10.73 -8.58
N TRP A 288 6.84 -9.78 -8.83
CA TRP A 288 6.03 -9.19 -7.77
C TRP A 288 4.98 -10.15 -7.20
N PRO A 289 4.20 -10.91 -8.01
CA PRO A 289 3.30 -11.91 -7.43
C PRO A 289 4.00 -12.97 -6.59
N LEU A 290 5.26 -13.29 -6.90
CA LEU A 290 6.05 -14.23 -6.09
C LEU A 290 6.45 -13.63 -4.74
N VAL A 291 6.77 -12.34 -4.70
CA VAL A 291 6.95 -11.59 -3.44
C VAL A 291 5.66 -11.60 -2.62
N VAL A 292 4.53 -11.32 -3.27
CA VAL A 292 3.20 -11.34 -2.64
C VAL A 292 2.85 -12.73 -2.09
N ILE A 293 3.17 -13.82 -2.79
CA ILE A 293 2.98 -15.20 -2.30
C ILE A 293 3.78 -15.45 -1.02
N ILE A 294 5.05 -15.04 -0.98
CA ILE A 294 5.90 -15.25 0.22
C ILE A 294 5.31 -14.52 1.42
N TYR A 295 4.80 -13.30 1.22
CA TYR A 295 4.19 -12.49 2.27
C TYR A 295 2.84 -13.04 2.74
N ILE A 296 1.93 -13.33 1.80
CA ILE A 296 0.54 -13.72 2.10
C ILE A 296 0.44 -15.13 2.71
N PHE A 297 1.35 -16.05 2.35
CA PHE A 297 1.38 -17.42 2.89
C PHE A 297 2.40 -17.60 4.03
N PRO A 298 2.64 -16.54 4.80
CA PRO A 298 3.85 -16.26 5.61
C PRO A 298 4.95 -17.32 5.51
N LEU A 299 5.53 -17.46 4.30
CA LEU A 299 6.55 -18.48 4.06
C LEU A 299 7.85 -18.11 4.78
N PRO A 300 8.63 -19.10 5.25
CA PRO A 300 9.94 -18.84 5.85
C PRO A 300 10.84 -17.98 4.96
N LYS A 301 11.67 -17.11 5.58
CA LYS A 301 12.51 -16.13 4.88
C LYS A 301 13.41 -16.75 3.78
N TYR A 302 13.81 -18.02 3.89
CA TYR A 302 14.61 -18.67 2.85
C TYR A 302 13.87 -18.89 1.52
N TYR A 303 12.55 -18.75 1.45
CA TYR A 303 11.78 -18.82 0.20
C TYR A 303 12.07 -17.67 -0.77
N ILE A 304 12.76 -16.62 -0.34
CA ILE A 304 13.20 -15.54 -1.22
C ILE A 304 14.12 -16.04 -2.35
N TYR A 305 14.99 -17.02 -2.08
CA TYR A 305 15.93 -17.55 -3.08
C TYR A 305 15.23 -18.33 -4.21
N PRO A 306 14.38 -19.35 -3.92
CA PRO A 306 13.61 -20.00 -4.96
C PRO A 306 12.60 -19.04 -5.62
N GLY A 307 12.05 -18.05 -4.89
CA GLY A 307 11.20 -17.01 -5.47
C GLY A 307 11.91 -16.17 -6.53
N MET A 308 13.14 -15.74 -6.28
CA MET A 308 13.96 -15.03 -7.28
C MET A 308 14.29 -15.92 -8.49
N ALA A 309 14.69 -17.17 -8.25
CA ALA A 309 14.99 -18.12 -9.33
C ALA A 309 13.74 -18.36 -10.21
N LEU A 310 12.58 -18.52 -9.58
CA LEU A 310 11.31 -18.69 -10.27
C LEU A 310 10.88 -17.42 -11.03
N SER A 311 11.17 -16.22 -10.52
CA SER A 311 10.93 -14.95 -11.21
C SER A 311 11.69 -14.89 -12.54
N ILE A 312 12.96 -15.32 -12.53
CA ILE A 312 13.81 -15.38 -13.73
C ILE A 312 13.31 -16.45 -14.69
N LEU A 313 12.95 -17.64 -14.18
CA LEU A 313 12.44 -18.74 -14.99
C LEU A 313 11.12 -18.38 -15.69
N LEU A 314 10.13 -17.89 -14.93
CA LEU A 314 8.83 -17.46 -15.47
C LEU A 314 9.00 -16.27 -16.42
N GLY A 315 9.88 -15.33 -16.08
CA GLY A 315 10.25 -14.23 -16.97
C GLY A 315 10.84 -14.70 -18.30
N PHE A 316 11.75 -15.69 -18.27
CA PHE A 316 12.29 -16.30 -19.48
C PHE A 316 11.22 -17.01 -20.32
N LEU A 317 10.37 -17.82 -19.68
CA LEU A 317 9.30 -18.56 -20.37
C LEU A 317 8.28 -17.58 -20.99
N SER A 318 7.84 -16.59 -20.23
CA SER A 318 6.92 -15.56 -20.70
C SER A 318 7.52 -14.74 -21.85
N TYR A 319 8.81 -14.38 -21.76
CA TYR A 319 9.51 -13.73 -22.85
C TYR A 319 9.54 -14.58 -24.13
N LYS A 320 9.91 -15.86 -24.00
CA LYS A 320 10.11 -16.77 -25.12
C LYS A 320 8.78 -17.11 -25.82
N TYR A 321 7.75 -17.39 -25.05
CA TYR A 321 6.48 -17.93 -25.57
C TYR A 321 5.39 -16.88 -25.76
N VAL A 322 5.47 -15.71 -25.11
CA VAL A 322 4.39 -14.72 -25.09
C VAL A 322 4.86 -13.36 -25.60
N GLU A 323 5.89 -12.76 -24.98
CA GLU A 323 6.39 -11.43 -25.36
C GLU A 323 6.92 -11.40 -26.80
N LYS A 324 7.53 -12.50 -27.26
CA LYS A 324 8.06 -12.64 -28.63
C LYS A 324 7.00 -12.86 -29.70
N ILE A 325 5.73 -13.09 -29.35
CA ILE A 325 4.68 -13.33 -30.34
C ILE A 325 4.51 -12.07 -31.19
N ARG A 326 4.70 -12.21 -32.52
CA ARG A 326 4.47 -11.14 -33.48
C ARG A 326 3.10 -11.34 -34.12
N PHE A 327 2.11 -10.61 -33.64
CA PHE A 327 0.81 -10.57 -34.29
C PHE A 327 0.94 -9.89 -35.66
N ARG A 328 0.41 -10.55 -36.71
CA ARG A 328 0.25 -9.94 -38.02
C ARG A 328 -0.83 -8.87 -37.91
N ASN A 329 -0.50 -7.65 -38.31
CA ASN A 329 -1.46 -6.55 -38.36
C ASN A 329 -1.64 -6.17 -39.81
N ASP A 330 -2.89 -6.06 -40.24
CA ASP A 330 -3.24 -5.41 -41.49
C ASP A 330 -3.56 -3.95 -41.20
N PHE A 331 -2.94 -3.03 -41.95
CA PHE A 331 -3.11 -1.59 -41.82
C PHE A 331 -3.82 -0.98 -43.04
N SER A 332 -4.47 -1.81 -43.86
CA SER A 332 -5.15 -1.44 -45.10
C SER A 332 -6.36 -0.50 -44.90
N SER A 333 -7.05 -0.59 -43.76
CA SER A 333 -8.20 0.27 -43.43
C SER A 333 -8.22 0.71 -41.97
N LEU A 334 -8.93 1.81 -41.67
CA LEU A 334 -9.04 2.38 -40.32
C LEU A 334 -9.70 1.39 -39.34
N PHE A 335 -10.65 0.57 -39.82
CA PHE A 335 -11.27 -0.52 -39.07
C PHE A 335 -10.33 -1.71 -38.79
N SER A 336 -9.28 -1.91 -39.59
CA SER A 336 -8.32 -3.00 -39.39
C SER A 336 -7.46 -2.81 -38.14
N TYR A 337 -7.33 -1.58 -37.64
CA TYR A 337 -6.65 -1.29 -36.37
C TYR A 337 -7.42 -1.83 -35.15
N PHE A 338 -8.75 -1.84 -35.19
CA PHE A 338 -9.59 -2.42 -34.13
C PHE A 338 -9.57 -3.95 -34.14
N ARG A 339 -9.11 -4.58 -35.23
CA ARG A 339 -8.91 -6.04 -35.32
C ARG A 339 -7.60 -6.53 -34.68
N SER A 340 -6.85 -5.64 -34.02
CA SER A 340 -5.60 -5.98 -33.32
C SER A 340 -5.85 -6.94 -32.16
N LYS A 341 -5.26 -8.15 -32.21
CA LYS A 341 -5.45 -9.21 -31.21
C LYS A 341 -5.20 -8.75 -29.76
N PRO A 342 -4.14 -7.97 -29.44
CA PRO A 342 -3.96 -7.45 -28.09
C PRO A 342 -5.14 -6.63 -27.54
N ILE A 343 -5.87 -5.90 -28.39
CA ILE A 343 -7.02 -5.10 -27.94
C ILE A 343 -8.13 -6.02 -27.43
N TYR A 344 -8.42 -7.10 -28.15
CA TYR A 344 -9.39 -8.09 -27.69
C TYR A 344 -8.93 -8.82 -26.44
N ILE A 345 -7.64 -9.18 -26.36
CA ILE A 345 -7.07 -9.81 -25.16
C ILE A 345 -7.24 -8.89 -23.94
N ALA A 346 -6.88 -7.61 -24.06
CA ALA A 346 -7.09 -6.61 -23.01
C ALA A 346 -8.57 -6.42 -22.68
N GLY A 347 -9.44 -6.37 -23.69
CA GLY A 347 -10.89 -6.24 -23.52
C GLY A 347 -11.50 -7.42 -22.75
N ILE A 348 -11.12 -8.65 -23.09
CA ILE A 348 -11.60 -9.87 -22.41
C ILE A 348 -11.11 -9.90 -20.97
N VAL A 349 -9.81 -9.72 -20.73
CA VAL A 349 -9.25 -9.74 -19.37
C VAL A 349 -9.78 -8.56 -18.54
N GLY A 350 -9.97 -7.39 -19.13
CA GLY A 350 -10.54 -6.22 -18.49
C GLY A 350 -12.02 -6.42 -18.12
N LEU A 351 -12.80 -7.04 -19.00
CA LEU A 351 -14.18 -7.42 -18.74
C LEU A 351 -14.26 -8.46 -17.62
N LEU A 352 -13.44 -9.52 -17.67
CA LEU A 352 -13.36 -10.52 -16.61
C LEU A 352 -13.01 -9.89 -15.26
N GLY A 353 -11.97 -9.05 -15.21
CA GLY A 353 -11.60 -8.33 -13.98
C GLY A 353 -12.71 -7.42 -13.46
N SER A 354 -13.42 -6.72 -14.35
CA SER A 354 -14.53 -5.84 -13.99
C SER A 354 -15.76 -6.62 -13.50
N MET A 355 -16.08 -7.75 -14.14
CA MET A 355 -17.14 -8.67 -13.70
C MET A 355 -16.82 -9.23 -12.31
N LEU A 356 -15.58 -9.63 -12.06
CA LEU A 356 -15.14 -10.08 -10.74
C LEU A 356 -15.26 -8.98 -9.69
N PHE A 357 -14.90 -7.74 -10.04
CA PHE A 357 -15.02 -6.61 -9.12
C PHE A 357 -16.48 -6.32 -8.73
N VAL A 358 -17.41 -6.34 -9.69
CA VAL A 358 -18.82 -6.02 -9.46
C VAL A 358 -19.58 -7.21 -8.86
N SER A 359 -19.29 -8.43 -9.29
CA SER A 359 -20.08 -9.64 -8.98
C SER A 359 -19.37 -10.63 -8.04
N SER A 360 -18.26 -10.25 -7.41
CA SER A 360 -17.50 -11.12 -6.48
C SER A 360 -18.36 -11.86 -5.45
N GLN A 361 -19.35 -11.19 -4.84
CA GLN A 361 -20.25 -11.80 -3.86
C GLN A 361 -21.10 -12.92 -4.45
N ALA A 362 -21.53 -12.79 -5.71
CA ALA A 362 -22.33 -13.82 -6.38
C ALA A 362 -21.54 -15.12 -6.59
N PHE A 363 -20.21 -15.05 -6.64
CA PHE A 363 -19.34 -16.22 -6.80
C PHE A 363 -18.90 -16.84 -5.46
N THR A 364 -19.12 -16.17 -4.33
CA THR A 364 -18.65 -16.62 -3.02
C THR A 364 -19.22 -17.99 -2.66
N SER A 365 -20.54 -18.17 -2.78
CA SER A 365 -21.24 -19.41 -2.42
C SER A 365 -20.91 -20.61 -3.33
N TYR A 366 -20.53 -20.36 -4.59
CA TYR A 366 -20.11 -21.43 -5.51
C TYR A 366 -18.67 -21.90 -5.31
N ARG A 367 -17.86 -21.08 -4.64
CA ARG A 367 -16.40 -21.27 -4.55
C ARG A 367 -15.96 -21.73 -3.16
N LEU A 368 -16.69 -21.32 -2.12
CA LEU A 368 -16.31 -21.53 -0.73
C LEU A 368 -17.20 -22.56 -0.04
N SER A 369 -16.60 -23.31 0.88
CA SER A 369 -17.32 -24.15 1.84
C SER A 369 -18.05 -23.31 2.89
N ALA A 370 -18.99 -23.93 3.62
CA ALA A 370 -19.72 -23.27 4.70
C ALA A 370 -18.77 -22.69 5.77
N ASP A 371 -17.75 -23.45 6.19
CA ASP A 371 -16.76 -23.00 7.19
C ASP A 371 -15.96 -21.79 6.70
N GLN A 372 -15.57 -21.78 5.42
CA GLN A 372 -14.88 -20.64 4.82
C GLN A 372 -15.76 -19.39 4.76
N ILE A 373 -17.06 -19.55 4.51
CA ILE A 373 -18.01 -18.44 4.52
C ILE A 373 -18.15 -17.89 5.94
N LEU A 374 -18.37 -18.77 6.92
CA LEU A 374 -18.47 -18.42 8.34
C LEU A 374 -17.27 -17.60 8.82
N ILE A 375 -16.05 -18.02 8.48
CA ILE A 375 -14.81 -17.31 8.82
C ILE A 375 -14.76 -15.92 8.18
N ILE A 376 -15.09 -15.81 6.89
CA ILE A 376 -14.95 -14.54 6.15
C ILE A 376 -16.04 -13.54 6.53
N GLU A 377 -17.23 -13.99 6.93
CA GLU A 377 -18.29 -13.12 7.44
C GLU A 377 -17.84 -12.35 8.69
N GLN A 378 -16.95 -12.92 9.51
CA GLN A 378 -16.38 -12.22 10.67
C GLN A 378 -15.45 -11.05 10.30
N LYS A 379 -15.11 -10.87 9.01
CA LYS A 379 -14.38 -9.67 8.54
C LYS A 379 -15.28 -8.45 8.37
N LEU A 380 -16.60 -8.62 8.42
CA LEU A 380 -17.54 -7.52 8.25
C LEU A 380 -17.52 -6.63 9.50
N ARG A 381 -17.31 -5.33 9.28
CA ARG A 381 -17.32 -4.30 10.33
C ARG A 381 -18.71 -3.71 10.52
N ASP A 382 -18.93 -2.96 11.62
CA ASP A 382 -20.18 -2.21 11.82
C ASP A 382 -20.40 -1.27 10.61
N PRO A 383 -21.52 -1.38 9.88
CA PRO A 383 -21.84 -0.50 8.75
C PRO A 383 -21.85 1.00 9.09
N ARG A 384 -21.97 1.36 10.37
CA ARG A 384 -21.93 2.74 10.86
C ARG A 384 -20.53 3.26 11.12
N GLU A 385 -19.51 2.41 11.24
CA GLU A 385 -18.11 2.81 11.47
C GLU A 385 -17.62 3.90 10.48
N PRO A 386 -17.90 3.83 9.16
CA PRO A 386 -17.47 4.87 8.21
C PRO A 386 -18.10 6.26 8.43
N VAL A 387 -19.18 6.33 9.20
CA VAL A 387 -19.84 7.57 9.60
C VAL A 387 -19.39 7.94 11.01
N CYS A 388 -19.44 7.00 11.95
CA CYS A 388 -19.20 7.23 13.37
C CYS A 388 -17.74 7.46 13.75
N GLY A 389 -16.79 6.94 12.96
CA GLY A 389 -15.36 7.19 13.13
C GLY A 389 -14.84 8.45 12.45
N LYS A 390 -15.70 9.27 11.82
CA LYS A 390 -15.28 10.54 11.20
C LYS A 390 -15.32 11.67 12.20
N VAL A 391 -14.23 12.43 12.30
CA VAL A 391 -14.15 13.64 13.11
C VAL A 391 -13.67 14.80 12.25
N GLU A 392 -14.38 15.92 12.34
CA GLU A 392 -14.00 17.17 11.69
C GLU A 392 -13.90 18.28 12.75
N ASN A 393 -12.73 18.90 12.87
CA ASN A 393 -12.44 19.93 13.88
C ASN A 393 -12.76 19.50 15.32
N GLY A 394 -12.42 18.25 15.67
CA GLY A 394 -12.69 17.68 17.00
C GLY A 394 -14.16 17.38 17.29
N VAL A 395 -15.05 17.47 16.30
CA VAL A 395 -16.47 17.15 16.45
C VAL A 395 -16.77 15.79 15.80
N SER A 396 -17.15 14.82 16.62
CA SER A 396 -17.74 13.56 16.15
C SER A 396 -19.22 13.79 15.78
N PRO A 397 -19.77 13.05 14.80
CA PRO A 397 -21.19 13.10 14.44
C PRO A 397 -22.13 12.60 15.54
N LYS A 398 -21.61 12.22 16.73
CA LYS A 398 -22.37 11.79 17.91
C LYS A 398 -23.26 10.61 17.60
N CYS A 399 -22.65 9.43 17.54
CA CYS A 399 -23.38 8.23 17.18
C CYS A 399 -24.13 7.66 18.37
N LEU A 400 -25.46 7.59 18.21
CA LEU A 400 -26.36 6.97 19.17
C LEU A 400 -26.62 5.51 18.76
N TYR A 401 -26.48 4.58 19.70
CA TYR A 401 -26.84 3.16 19.48
C TYR A 401 -27.91 2.76 20.49
N GLY A 402 -29.08 2.37 19.99
CA GLY A 402 -30.28 2.10 20.78
C GLY A 402 -31.31 3.24 20.67
N ASP A 403 -32.55 2.96 21.10
CA ASP A 403 -33.71 3.85 20.89
C ASP A 403 -34.18 4.55 22.18
N GLY A 404 -33.52 4.27 23.31
CA GLY A 404 -33.85 4.80 24.63
C GLY A 404 -33.02 6.04 25.04
N PRO A 405 -33.18 6.53 26.28
CA PRO A 405 -32.31 7.57 26.84
C PRO A 405 -30.86 7.11 26.91
N VAL A 406 -29.91 8.06 26.79
CA VAL A 406 -28.48 7.76 26.91
C VAL A 406 -28.19 7.24 28.31
N LYS A 407 -27.76 5.98 28.41
CA LYS A 407 -27.41 5.30 29.66
C LYS A 407 -25.92 5.08 29.85
N ALA A 408 -25.12 5.19 28.79
CA ALA A 408 -23.67 5.22 28.89
C ALA A 408 -23.06 6.04 27.73
N ILE A 409 -21.85 6.53 27.95
CA ILE A 409 -21.02 7.18 26.95
C ILE A 409 -19.84 6.26 26.66
N VAL A 410 -19.51 6.04 25.39
CA VAL A 410 -18.30 5.30 25.00
C VAL A 410 -17.34 6.23 24.31
N ILE A 411 -16.07 6.20 24.70
CA ILE A 411 -15.00 6.96 24.07
C ILE A 411 -13.76 6.09 23.89
N GLY A 412 -13.10 6.26 22.76
CA GLY A 412 -11.90 5.50 22.46
C GLY A 412 -11.50 5.51 20.99
N ASP A 413 -10.55 4.64 20.69
CA ASP A 413 -10.06 4.41 19.33
C ASP A 413 -10.88 3.33 18.59
N SER A 414 -10.30 2.74 17.55
CA SER A 414 -10.94 1.69 16.76
C SER A 414 -11.32 0.45 17.57
N HIS A 415 -10.68 0.20 18.73
CA HIS A 415 -11.09 -0.90 19.62
C HIS A 415 -12.40 -0.60 20.36
N ALA A 416 -12.70 0.67 20.62
CA ALA A 416 -14.02 1.05 21.10
C ALA A 416 -15.08 0.75 20.04
N ASN A 417 -14.81 1.14 18.79
CA ASN A 417 -15.71 0.90 17.66
C ASN A 417 -15.98 -0.60 17.45
N ALA A 418 -14.95 -1.44 17.56
CA ALA A 418 -15.06 -2.89 17.44
C ALA A 418 -15.95 -3.55 18.52
N GLN A 419 -16.18 -2.88 19.65
CA GLN A 419 -16.97 -3.40 20.78
C GLN A 419 -18.40 -2.84 20.86
N MET A 420 -18.82 -2.03 19.89
CA MET A 420 -20.12 -1.36 19.91
C MET A 420 -21.31 -2.31 19.88
N VAL A 421 -21.16 -3.52 19.32
CA VAL A 421 -22.21 -4.55 19.33
C VAL A 421 -22.52 -4.95 20.78
N ALA A 422 -21.48 -5.29 21.54
CA ALA A 422 -21.62 -5.74 22.93
C ALA A 422 -22.33 -4.69 23.81
N ILE A 423 -21.83 -3.46 23.72
CA ILE A 423 -22.25 -2.37 24.58
C ILE A 423 -23.66 -1.91 24.16
N GLY A 424 -23.93 -1.87 22.86
CA GLY A 424 -25.25 -1.52 22.33
C GLY A 424 -26.33 -2.52 22.71
N GLU A 425 -26.02 -3.82 22.71
CA GLU A 425 -26.95 -4.87 23.15
C GLU A 425 -27.24 -4.79 24.65
N SER A 426 -26.21 -4.64 25.49
CA SER A 426 -26.41 -4.47 26.93
C SER A 426 -27.22 -3.19 27.24
N ALA A 427 -26.96 -2.08 26.53
CA ALA A 427 -27.76 -0.85 26.65
C ALA A 427 -29.22 -1.07 26.27
N LYS A 428 -29.48 -1.80 25.18
CA LYS A 428 -30.83 -2.13 24.70
C LYS A 428 -31.59 -3.02 25.67
N LEU A 429 -30.93 -4.02 26.27
CA LEU A 429 -31.51 -4.87 27.32
C LEU A 429 -31.97 -4.06 28.53
N HIS A 430 -31.27 -2.96 28.82
CA HIS A 430 -31.63 -2.02 29.87
C HIS A 430 -32.52 -0.87 29.38
N HIS A 431 -33.19 -0.99 28.22
CA HIS A 431 -34.07 0.03 27.64
C HIS A 431 -33.42 1.42 27.46
N GLY A 432 -32.13 1.46 27.14
CA GLY A 432 -31.35 2.68 26.94
C GLY A 432 -30.69 2.77 25.57
N SER A 433 -29.81 3.75 25.44
CA SER A 433 -28.89 3.92 24.33
C SER A 433 -27.49 4.29 24.81
N ILE A 434 -26.51 4.13 23.94
CA ILE A 434 -25.14 4.63 24.14
C ILE A 434 -24.83 5.79 23.20
N LEU A 435 -24.09 6.75 23.73
CA LEU A 435 -23.51 7.85 22.96
C LEU A 435 -22.02 7.56 22.73
N SER A 436 -21.63 7.37 21.48
CA SER A 436 -20.24 7.05 21.10
C SER A 436 -19.48 8.26 20.55
N PHE A 437 -18.28 8.46 21.09
CA PHE A 437 -17.24 9.36 20.63
C PHE A 437 -16.01 8.54 20.20
N GLY A 438 -16.07 7.94 19.01
CA GLY A 438 -14.96 7.17 18.45
C GLY A 438 -14.19 7.94 17.39
N LEU A 439 -12.86 7.84 17.41
CA LEU A 439 -12.00 8.25 16.30
C LEU A 439 -10.84 7.27 16.18
N ASP A 440 -10.65 6.70 14.99
CA ASP A 440 -9.59 5.73 14.76
C ASP A 440 -8.22 6.34 15.11
N ASN A 441 -7.39 5.58 15.83
CA ASN A 441 -6.08 6.03 16.38
C ASN A 441 -6.13 7.24 17.31
N CYS A 442 -7.31 7.55 17.84
CA CYS A 442 -7.46 8.54 18.88
C CYS A 442 -7.55 7.88 20.24
N VAL A 443 -6.40 7.79 20.89
CA VAL A 443 -6.33 7.35 22.28
C VAL A 443 -6.97 8.43 23.16
N THR A 444 -7.74 8.02 24.17
CA THR A 444 -8.49 8.95 25.06
C THR A 444 -7.56 9.78 25.95
N ILE A 445 -6.94 10.81 25.38
CA ILE A 445 -6.04 11.74 26.06
C ILE A 445 -6.41 13.18 25.69
N LYS A 446 -6.71 13.99 26.70
CA LYS A 446 -6.97 15.42 26.55
C LYS A 446 -5.74 16.14 26.01
N GLY A 447 -5.92 16.96 24.96
CA GLY A 447 -4.84 17.77 24.38
C GLY A 447 -3.81 16.98 23.55
N MET A 448 -4.09 15.71 23.24
CA MET A 448 -3.25 14.86 22.39
C MET A 448 -3.09 15.43 20.98
N LYS A 449 -1.88 15.29 20.46
CA LYS A 449 -1.43 15.77 19.15
C LYS A 449 -0.84 14.61 18.36
N GLN A 450 -1.08 14.58 17.06
CA GLN A 450 -0.55 13.54 16.17
C GLN A 450 0.21 14.15 15.00
N ILE A 451 1.38 13.60 14.69
CA ILE A 451 2.20 13.97 13.54
C ILE A 451 1.62 13.29 12.31
N VAL A 452 1.08 14.09 11.38
CA VAL A 452 0.37 13.57 10.19
C VAL A 452 1.33 13.29 9.04
N ASN A 453 2.46 13.99 9.00
CA ASN A 453 3.46 13.83 7.95
C ASN A 453 4.85 14.28 8.42
N ASN A 454 5.86 13.92 7.63
CA ASN A 454 7.27 14.28 7.87
C ASN A 454 7.57 15.79 7.77
N ARG A 455 6.54 16.65 7.55
CA ARG A 455 6.68 18.11 7.52
C ARG A 455 6.37 18.78 8.86
N GLY A 456 6.03 17.98 9.87
CA GLY A 456 5.65 18.50 11.19
C GLY A 456 4.24 19.08 11.25
N ASN A 457 3.36 18.75 10.29
CA ASN A 457 1.94 19.07 10.44
C ASN A 457 1.38 18.23 11.59
N VAL A 458 0.67 18.91 12.49
CA VAL A 458 0.08 18.31 13.68
C VAL A 458 -1.43 18.28 13.54
N ASP A 459 -2.02 17.09 13.68
CA ASP A 459 -3.45 16.91 13.88
C ASP A 459 -3.80 17.13 15.35
N LEU A 460 -4.83 17.95 15.57
CA LEU A 460 -5.37 18.31 16.88
C LEU A 460 -6.76 17.70 17.12
N ASN A 461 -7.35 17.02 16.13
CA ASN A 461 -8.72 16.51 16.18
C ASN A 461 -8.93 15.57 17.37
N CYS A 462 -7.97 14.68 17.63
CA CYS A 462 -8.09 13.72 18.73
C CYS A 462 -8.16 14.41 20.10
N GLY A 463 -7.18 15.26 20.43
CA GLY A 463 -7.18 15.99 21.70
C GLY A 463 -8.39 16.92 21.87
N GLN A 464 -8.89 17.50 20.78
CA GLN A 464 -10.11 18.32 20.78
C GLN A 464 -11.37 17.47 20.98
N LEU A 465 -11.46 16.31 20.35
CA LEU A 465 -12.56 15.36 20.54
C LEU A 465 -12.69 14.94 22.00
N VAL A 466 -11.57 14.56 22.62
CA VAL A 466 -11.56 14.13 24.02
C VAL A 466 -11.96 15.28 24.94
N SER A 467 -11.47 16.49 24.69
CA SER A 467 -11.87 17.69 25.46
C SER A 467 -13.38 17.96 25.34
N ASN A 468 -13.90 17.91 24.12
CA ASN A 468 -15.33 18.09 23.86
C ASN A 468 -16.17 16.98 24.52
N ALA A 469 -15.69 15.74 24.54
CA ALA A 469 -16.39 14.63 25.18
C ALA A 469 -16.47 14.80 26.70
N ILE A 470 -15.40 15.29 27.35
CA ILE A 470 -15.40 15.65 28.79
C ILE A 470 -16.43 16.73 29.06
N ASP A 471 -16.43 17.81 28.26
CA ASP A 471 -17.36 18.92 28.45
C ASP A 471 -18.81 18.50 28.23
N ILE A 472 -19.08 17.67 27.22
CA ILE A 472 -20.42 17.15 26.93
C ILE A 472 -20.87 16.17 28.01
N SER A 473 -20.00 15.28 28.49
CA SER A 473 -20.36 14.33 29.55
C SER A 473 -20.73 15.07 30.84
N ALA A 474 -19.94 16.07 31.23
CA ALA A 474 -20.19 16.86 32.42
C ALA A 474 -21.45 17.75 32.31
N SER A 475 -21.64 18.44 31.17
CA SER A 475 -22.70 19.45 31.03
C SER A 475 -24.06 18.88 30.61
N LYS A 476 -24.09 17.83 29.78
CA LYS A 476 -25.33 17.28 29.21
C LYS A 476 -25.72 15.92 29.77
N TYR A 477 -24.76 15.15 30.26
CA TYR A 477 -24.97 13.78 30.72
C TYR A 477 -24.30 13.54 32.09
N PRO A 478 -24.52 14.41 33.10
CA PRO A 478 -23.89 14.21 34.41
C PRO A 478 -24.36 12.90 35.04
N ASN A 479 -23.47 12.21 35.75
CA ASN A 479 -23.67 10.91 36.38
C ASN A 479 -23.93 9.73 35.42
N ILE A 480 -23.94 9.94 34.10
CA ILE A 480 -24.00 8.85 33.12
C ILE A 480 -22.62 8.20 33.04
N PRO A 481 -22.49 6.87 33.12
CA PRO A 481 -21.20 6.21 33.08
C PRO A 481 -20.45 6.40 31.75
N VAL A 482 -19.14 6.59 31.83
CA VAL A 482 -18.23 6.71 30.68
C VAL A 482 -17.37 5.45 30.60
N ILE A 483 -17.44 4.75 29.46
CA ILE A 483 -16.64 3.58 29.14
C ILE A 483 -15.49 4.02 28.24
N ILE A 484 -14.25 3.75 28.65
CA ILE A 484 -13.04 4.10 27.91
C ILE A 484 -12.37 2.82 27.40
N ILE A 485 -12.19 2.73 26.08
CA ILE A 485 -11.60 1.58 25.39
C ILE A 485 -10.52 2.05 24.43
N ASN A 486 -9.26 1.65 24.65
CA ASN A 486 -8.14 2.05 23.81
C ASN A 486 -7.19 0.86 23.56
N ARG A 487 -6.51 0.85 22.41
CA ARG A 487 -5.33 0.02 22.11
C ARG A 487 -4.07 0.52 22.84
N THR A 488 -4.18 0.66 24.16
CA THR A 488 -3.20 1.32 25.03
C THR A 488 -1.78 0.79 24.85
N SER A 489 -1.63 -0.53 24.67
CA SER A 489 -0.31 -1.16 24.54
C SER A 489 0.38 -0.80 23.23
N SER A 490 -0.39 -0.60 22.15
CA SER A 490 0.15 -0.11 20.87
C SER A 490 0.62 1.34 20.97
N THR A 491 -0.09 2.18 21.72
CA THR A 491 0.34 3.56 21.98
C THR A 491 1.67 3.59 22.74
N LEU A 492 1.77 2.83 23.83
CA LEU A 492 2.92 2.90 24.74
C LEU A 492 4.17 2.20 24.17
N LEU A 493 4.00 1.08 23.49
CA LEU A 493 5.11 0.19 23.11
C LEU A 493 5.24 -0.01 21.58
N GLY A 494 4.25 0.39 20.80
CA GLY A 494 4.18 0.13 19.36
C GLY A 494 3.37 -1.11 19.00
N PHE A 495 3.23 -1.32 17.70
CA PHE A 495 2.60 -2.47 17.04
C PHE A 495 3.24 -3.80 17.50
N ASN A 496 2.46 -4.88 17.67
CA ASN A 496 2.96 -6.19 18.10
C ASN A 496 3.38 -7.10 16.93
N GLU A 497 3.08 -6.69 15.71
CA GLU A 497 3.32 -7.42 14.45
C GLU A 497 4.72 -7.11 13.88
N VAL A 498 5.30 -5.97 14.25
CA VAL A 498 6.59 -5.48 13.77
C VAL A 498 7.38 -4.81 14.90
N ASP A 499 8.71 -4.96 14.89
CA ASP A 499 9.58 -4.16 15.76
C ASP A 499 9.50 -2.69 15.33
N ASP A 500 8.70 -1.91 16.06
CA ASP A 500 8.40 -0.51 15.73
C ASP A 500 9.36 0.47 16.42
N ASP A 501 10.60 0.52 15.94
CA ASP A 501 11.62 1.50 16.36
C ASP A 501 11.37 2.93 15.83
N ARG A 502 10.27 3.15 15.11
CA ARG A 502 9.95 4.45 14.54
C ARG A 502 9.59 5.44 15.64
N GLN A 503 9.76 6.72 15.28
CA GLN A 503 9.28 7.82 16.10
C GLN A 503 7.79 7.66 16.43
N PRO A 504 7.38 7.76 17.72
CA PRO A 504 5.98 7.68 18.07
C PRO A 504 5.20 8.80 17.37
N PRO A 505 4.08 8.48 16.69
CA PRO A 505 3.33 9.46 15.92
C PRO A 505 2.57 10.45 16.82
N THR A 506 2.41 10.15 18.11
CA THR A 506 1.55 10.89 19.03
C THR A 506 2.33 11.48 20.19
N PHE A 507 1.91 12.65 20.65
CA PHE A 507 2.51 13.34 21.79
C PHE A 507 1.53 14.30 22.47
N VAL A 508 1.85 14.75 23.68
CA VAL A 508 1.07 15.76 24.41
C VAL A 508 1.94 17.00 24.66
N ASP A 509 2.98 16.85 25.49
CA ASP A 509 3.81 17.98 25.92
C ASP A 509 4.90 18.32 24.89
N LYS A 510 5.59 17.31 24.37
CA LYS A 510 6.70 17.47 23.41
C LYS A 510 6.81 16.28 22.48
N VAL A 511 7.43 16.49 21.33
CA VAL A 511 7.72 15.42 20.37
C VAL A 511 8.86 14.53 20.90
N PHE A 512 8.65 13.22 20.89
CA PHE A 512 9.66 12.23 21.28
C PHE A 512 10.24 11.54 20.05
N LYS A 513 11.54 11.24 20.05
CA LYS A 513 12.20 10.52 18.93
C LYS A 513 11.95 9.02 18.93
N LYS A 514 11.67 8.45 20.10
CA LYS A 514 11.45 7.02 20.33
C LYS A 514 10.55 6.84 21.55
N ARG A 515 9.95 5.65 21.69
CA ARG A 515 9.14 5.25 22.85
C ARG A 515 10.03 4.94 24.06
N SER A 516 10.68 5.96 24.62
CA SER A 516 11.49 5.84 25.84
C SER A 516 10.63 5.72 27.09
N ASN A 517 11.24 5.35 28.23
CA ASN A 517 10.55 5.38 29.53
C ASN A 517 9.96 6.76 29.84
N GLU A 518 10.61 7.85 29.39
CA GLU A 518 10.08 9.20 29.53
C GLU A 518 8.79 9.39 28.70
N TYR A 519 8.77 8.90 27.47
CA TYR A 519 7.57 8.92 26.63
C TYR A 519 6.42 8.14 27.26
N VAL A 520 6.70 6.90 27.69
CA VAL A 520 5.70 6.02 28.33
C VAL A 520 5.12 6.71 29.56
N ASN A 521 5.96 7.22 30.46
CA ASN A 521 5.50 7.94 31.65
C ASN A 521 4.69 9.20 31.31
N ASN A 522 5.10 9.96 30.29
CA ASN A 522 4.39 11.15 29.85
C ASN A 522 2.97 10.82 29.38
N ILE A 523 2.84 9.84 28.48
CA ILE A 523 1.55 9.41 27.95
C ILE A 523 0.68 8.79 29.04
N THR A 524 1.23 7.90 29.87
CA THR A 524 0.52 7.28 31.00
C THR A 524 -0.05 8.32 31.96
N ASN A 525 0.73 9.34 32.33
CA ASN A 525 0.25 10.40 33.24
C ASN A 525 -0.91 11.19 32.64
N HIS A 526 -0.83 11.52 31.34
CA HIS A 526 -1.91 12.24 30.64
C HIS A 526 -3.17 11.40 30.45
N MET A 527 -3.03 10.08 30.20
CA MET A 527 -4.16 9.14 30.22
C MET A 527 -4.85 9.14 31.58
N ILE A 528 -4.10 8.96 32.67
CA ILE A 528 -4.66 8.94 34.04
C ILE A 528 -5.34 10.27 34.38
N ASN A 529 -4.72 11.41 34.05
CA ASN A 529 -5.32 12.72 34.27
C ASN A 529 -6.64 12.89 33.49
N THR A 530 -6.69 12.39 32.24
CA THR A 530 -7.91 12.43 31.42
C THR A 530 -9.02 11.56 32.03
N VAL A 531 -8.68 10.39 32.57
CA VAL A 531 -9.63 9.55 33.33
C VAL A 531 -10.17 10.32 34.53
N CYS A 532 -9.29 10.94 35.32
CA CYS A 532 -9.68 11.76 36.47
C CYS A 532 -10.58 12.93 36.09
N ASP A 533 -10.36 13.59 34.95
CA ASP A 533 -11.23 14.68 34.45
C ASP A 533 -12.67 14.17 34.20
N PHE A 534 -12.84 12.99 33.59
CA PHE A 534 -14.16 12.36 33.45
C PHE A 534 -14.78 11.97 34.81
N SER A 535 -13.96 11.38 35.70
CA SER A 535 -14.39 10.90 37.02
C SER A 535 -14.95 11.99 37.95
N GLN A 536 -14.72 13.27 37.65
CA GLN A 536 -15.29 14.38 38.42
C GLN A 536 -16.83 14.45 38.34
N ASN A 537 -17.41 14.05 37.20
CA ASN A 537 -18.85 14.20 36.94
C ASN A 537 -19.54 12.89 36.56
N ASN A 538 -18.77 11.85 36.25
CA ASN A 538 -19.29 10.61 35.69
C ASN A 538 -18.57 9.40 36.31
N PRO A 539 -19.26 8.29 36.63
CA PRO A 539 -18.59 7.01 36.88
C PRO A 539 -17.78 6.59 35.65
N VAL A 540 -16.54 6.15 35.83
CA VAL A 540 -15.66 5.77 34.71
C VAL A 540 -15.32 4.29 34.76
N TYR A 541 -15.42 3.62 33.62
CA TYR A 541 -15.06 2.22 33.40
C TYR A 541 -13.95 2.13 32.37
N LEU A 542 -12.86 1.44 32.69
CA LEU A 542 -11.75 1.15 31.78
C LEU A 542 -11.83 -0.31 31.37
N VAL A 543 -11.84 -0.58 30.06
CA VAL A 543 -11.83 -1.95 29.54
C VAL A 543 -10.37 -2.41 29.39
N ARG A 544 -10.02 -3.57 29.96
CA ARG A 544 -8.69 -4.17 29.77
C ARG A 544 -8.42 -4.41 28.28
N PRO A 545 -7.16 -4.32 27.83
CA PRO A 545 -6.79 -4.58 26.45
C PRO A 545 -7.29 -5.95 25.94
N THR A 546 -7.89 -5.93 24.75
CA THR A 546 -8.19 -7.15 23.98
C THR A 546 -6.88 -7.84 23.58
N PRO A 547 -6.78 -9.19 23.61
CA PRO A 547 -5.59 -9.89 23.14
C PRO A 547 -5.22 -9.55 21.69
N GLU A 548 -3.93 -9.31 21.44
CA GLU A 548 -3.39 -9.00 20.11
C GLU A 548 -2.68 -10.25 19.53
N VAL A 549 -3.32 -10.99 18.63
CA VAL A 549 -2.89 -12.34 18.20
C VAL A 549 -1.88 -12.36 17.04
N LYS A 550 -1.28 -11.20 16.70
CA LYS A 550 -0.16 -10.99 15.76
C LYS A 550 -0.39 -11.43 14.31
N ARG A 551 -1.54 -12.00 13.98
CA ARG A 551 -1.89 -12.51 12.66
C ARG A 551 -3.33 -12.20 12.38
N HIS A 552 -3.62 -11.74 11.17
CA HIS A 552 -4.99 -11.50 10.75
C HIS A 552 -5.77 -12.82 10.80
N VAL A 553 -6.70 -12.92 11.74
CA VAL A 553 -7.33 -14.18 12.16
C VAL A 553 -8.14 -14.79 11.02
N PRO A 554 -9.20 -14.14 10.48
CA PRO A 554 -9.99 -14.71 9.40
C PRO A 554 -9.18 -15.12 8.18
N ASN A 555 -8.21 -14.29 7.79
CA ASN A 555 -7.34 -14.56 6.64
C ASN A 555 -6.45 -15.79 6.86
N THR A 556 -5.90 -15.94 8.06
CA THR A 556 -5.03 -17.05 8.43
C THR A 556 -5.84 -18.35 8.55
N MET A 557 -7.02 -18.31 9.17
CA MET A 557 -7.93 -19.45 9.26
C MET A 557 -8.40 -19.91 7.88
N PHE A 558 -8.88 -18.97 7.05
CA PHE A 558 -9.33 -19.24 5.68
C PHE A 558 -8.27 -19.96 4.84
N ARG A 559 -7.01 -19.53 4.95
CA ARG A 559 -5.89 -20.17 4.23
C ARG A 559 -5.51 -21.52 4.83
N SER A 560 -5.56 -21.65 6.14
CA SER A 560 -5.26 -22.92 6.81
C SER A 560 -6.24 -24.01 6.39
N LEU A 561 -7.53 -23.67 6.25
CA LEU A 561 -8.55 -24.56 5.66
C LEU A 561 -8.20 -25.01 4.24
N ILE A 562 -7.73 -24.10 3.38
CA ILE A 562 -7.36 -24.45 1.99
C ILE A 562 -6.24 -25.52 1.95
N PHE A 563 -5.30 -25.46 2.89
CA PHE A 563 -4.18 -26.41 2.95
C PHE A 563 -4.40 -27.59 3.91
N GLY A 564 -5.60 -27.73 4.49
CA GLY A 564 -5.89 -28.77 5.49
C GLY A 564 -4.99 -28.68 6.73
N LYS A 565 -4.60 -27.47 7.12
CA LYS A 565 -3.82 -27.19 8.34
C LYS A 565 -4.73 -26.81 9.50
N ASP A 566 -4.19 -26.89 10.71
CA ASP A 566 -4.84 -26.37 11.91
C ASP A 566 -5.24 -24.91 11.71
N THR A 567 -6.51 -24.62 11.99
CA THR A 567 -7.11 -23.31 11.86
C THR A 567 -7.06 -22.53 13.17
N HIS A 568 -6.80 -23.17 14.30
CA HIS A 568 -6.90 -22.49 15.58
C HIS A 568 -5.73 -21.53 15.80
N ILE A 569 -6.05 -20.27 16.06
CA ILE A 569 -5.06 -19.22 16.29
C ILE A 569 -5.10 -18.89 17.78
N LYS A 570 -3.93 -18.84 18.40
CA LYS A 570 -3.82 -18.51 19.83
C LYS A 570 -2.46 -17.92 20.15
N ILE A 571 -2.42 -17.14 21.23
CA ILE A 571 -1.20 -16.69 21.90
C ILE A 571 -1.18 -17.24 23.32
N THR A 572 0.00 -17.33 23.93
CA THR A 572 0.09 -17.77 25.32
C THR A 572 -0.45 -16.71 26.27
N ARG A 573 -0.97 -17.14 27.41
CA ARG A 573 -1.42 -16.25 28.48
C ARG A 573 -0.31 -15.32 28.97
N ASP A 574 0.91 -15.83 29.04
CA ASP A 574 2.10 -15.06 29.41
C ASP A 574 2.44 -13.97 28.39
N GLU A 575 2.33 -14.27 27.09
CA GLU A 575 2.55 -13.30 26.02
C GLU A 575 1.57 -12.13 26.11
N TYR A 576 0.28 -12.41 26.34
CA TYR A 576 -0.73 -11.39 26.60
C TYR A 576 -0.37 -10.54 27.82
N ASN A 577 -0.05 -11.17 28.95
CA ASN A 577 0.26 -10.45 30.19
C ASN A 577 1.50 -9.55 30.06
N GLN A 578 2.56 -10.06 29.44
CA GLN A 578 3.79 -9.29 29.19
C GLN A 578 3.52 -8.12 28.26
N ARG A 579 2.77 -8.34 27.18
CA ARG A 579 2.41 -7.31 26.20
C ARG A 579 1.66 -6.14 26.84
N HIS A 580 0.75 -6.45 27.77
CA HIS A 580 -0.16 -5.47 28.35
C HIS A 580 0.24 -4.96 29.73
N THR A 581 1.39 -5.36 30.28
CA THR A 581 1.86 -4.97 31.63
C THR A 581 1.82 -3.44 31.85
N ALA A 582 2.29 -2.64 30.90
CA ALA A 582 2.28 -1.19 31.01
C ALA A 582 0.86 -0.59 30.97
N ALA A 583 -0.03 -1.19 30.16
CA ALA A 583 -1.43 -0.78 30.09
C ALA A 583 -2.18 -1.15 31.36
N PHE A 584 -1.94 -2.34 31.92
CA PHE A 584 -2.53 -2.76 33.19
C PHE A 584 -2.15 -1.82 34.30
N LYS A 585 -0.86 -1.52 34.44
CA LYS A 585 -0.36 -0.57 35.43
C LYS A 585 -1.04 0.80 35.29
N MET A 586 -1.14 1.33 34.05
CA MET A 586 -1.80 2.62 33.82
C MET A 586 -3.26 2.61 34.30
N GLN A 587 -4.01 1.56 33.95
CA GLN A 587 -5.41 1.43 34.31
C GLN A 587 -5.61 1.22 35.81
N ASP A 588 -4.74 0.45 36.47
CA ASP A 588 -4.78 0.21 37.92
C ASP A 588 -4.45 1.47 38.71
N ASP A 589 -3.46 2.24 38.26
CA ASP A 589 -3.13 3.55 38.82
C ASP A 589 -4.31 4.53 38.66
N ALA A 590 -4.99 4.51 37.51
CA ALA A 590 -6.19 5.32 37.27
C ALA A 590 -7.37 4.88 38.15
N ALA A 591 -7.57 3.59 38.35
CA ALA A 591 -8.58 3.07 39.27
C ALA A 591 -8.33 3.53 40.71
N ALA A 592 -7.08 3.39 41.17
CA ALA A 592 -6.68 3.80 42.52
C ALA A 592 -6.76 5.33 42.73
N ARG A 593 -6.39 6.13 41.72
CA ARG A 593 -6.31 7.59 41.83
C ARG A 593 -7.63 8.30 41.54
N CYS A 594 -8.39 7.81 40.55
CA CYS A 594 -9.57 8.49 40.01
C CYS A 594 -10.89 7.76 40.38
N GLY A 595 -10.83 6.60 41.03
CA GLY A 595 -12.01 5.79 41.35
C GLY A 595 -12.64 5.11 40.14
N ALA A 596 -11.90 4.96 39.04
CA ALA A 596 -12.36 4.23 37.88
C ALA A 596 -12.49 2.73 38.19
N LYS A 597 -13.44 2.05 37.53
CA LYS A 597 -13.64 0.60 37.60
C LYS A 597 -13.00 -0.09 36.40
N ILE A 598 -12.63 -1.35 36.56
CA ILE A 598 -12.01 -2.15 35.51
C ILE A 598 -13.01 -3.19 35.01
N LEU A 599 -13.24 -3.21 33.70
CA LEU A 599 -13.96 -4.27 33.01
C LEU A 599 -12.94 -5.19 32.33
N ASP A 600 -12.97 -6.48 32.64
CA ASP A 600 -12.00 -7.44 32.14
C ASP A 600 -12.65 -8.45 31.17
N PRO A 601 -12.44 -8.36 29.85
CA PRO A 601 -12.95 -9.33 28.87
C PRO A 601 -12.17 -10.64 28.89
N THR A 602 -11.05 -10.67 29.60
CA THR A 602 -10.07 -11.75 29.55
C THR A 602 -10.61 -13.12 29.96
N PRO A 603 -11.46 -13.27 30.99
CA PRO A 603 -12.03 -14.58 31.34
C PRO A 603 -12.90 -15.19 30.24
N ILE A 604 -13.31 -14.40 29.24
CA ILE A 604 -14.11 -14.84 28.09
C ILE A 604 -13.20 -15.15 26.89
N LEU A 605 -12.16 -14.35 26.68
CA LEU A 605 -11.25 -14.46 25.52
C LEU A 605 -10.05 -15.39 25.76
N CYS A 606 -9.76 -15.74 27.01
CA CYS A 606 -8.60 -16.52 27.41
C CYS A 606 -8.94 -17.56 28.49
N ASP A 607 -8.16 -18.64 28.54
CA ASP A 607 -8.05 -19.54 29.70
C ASP A 607 -6.71 -19.33 30.43
N ASP A 608 -6.37 -20.23 31.35
CA ASP A 608 -5.13 -20.14 32.13
C ASP A 608 -3.85 -20.27 31.27
N GLY A 609 -3.94 -20.89 30.09
CA GLY A 609 -2.81 -21.16 29.21
C GLY A 609 -2.73 -20.27 27.98
N TYR A 610 -3.87 -19.88 27.40
CA TYR A 610 -3.95 -19.26 26.07
C TYR A 610 -5.04 -18.19 25.98
N CYS A 611 -4.80 -17.22 25.11
CA CYS A 611 -5.84 -16.35 24.56
C CYS A 611 -6.12 -16.76 23.13
N TYR A 612 -7.40 -16.88 22.79
CA TYR A 612 -7.86 -17.50 21.56
C TYR A 612 -8.17 -16.47 20.49
N GLY A 613 -7.90 -16.80 19.23
CA GLY A 613 -8.31 -16.05 18.04
C GLY A 613 -9.67 -16.49 17.50
N ASP A 614 -10.14 -17.67 17.90
CA ASP A 614 -11.40 -18.26 17.48
C ASP A 614 -12.03 -19.12 18.59
N VAL A 615 -13.34 -19.31 18.52
CA VAL A 615 -14.10 -20.28 19.33
C VAL A 615 -14.87 -21.16 18.37
N ASP A 616 -14.67 -22.47 18.46
CA ASP A 616 -15.31 -23.48 17.60
C ASP A 616 -15.18 -23.18 16.09
N GLY A 617 -14.04 -22.63 15.67
CA GLY A 617 -13.77 -22.29 14.27
C GLY A 617 -14.37 -20.94 13.82
N VAL A 618 -15.01 -20.19 14.72
CA VAL A 618 -15.53 -18.84 14.45
C VAL A 618 -14.52 -17.79 14.92
N PRO A 619 -13.98 -16.93 14.03
CA PRO A 619 -13.07 -15.86 14.42
C PRO A 619 -13.66 -14.90 15.46
N LEU A 620 -12.93 -14.70 16.55
CA LEU A 620 -13.22 -13.66 17.55
C LEU A 620 -12.82 -12.27 17.07
N TYR A 621 -12.00 -12.18 16.02
CA TYR A 621 -11.41 -10.94 15.51
C TYR A 621 -11.70 -10.77 14.02
N PHE A 622 -11.91 -9.54 13.56
CA PHE A 622 -12.01 -9.26 12.12
C PHE A 622 -10.65 -9.07 11.45
N ASP A 623 -9.62 -8.72 12.23
CA ASP A 623 -8.21 -8.68 11.86
C ASP A 623 -7.35 -9.43 12.88
N ASP A 624 -6.28 -8.84 13.39
CA ASP A 624 -5.34 -9.42 14.36
C ASP A 624 -5.54 -8.96 15.81
N ASP A 625 -6.41 -7.98 16.07
CA ASP A 625 -6.67 -7.49 17.43
C ASP A 625 -8.03 -6.78 17.63
N HIS A 626 -8.74 -6.41 16.57
CA HIS A 626 -10.09 -5.88 16.68
C HIS A 626 -11.11 -7.01 16.70
N LEU A 627 -11.99 -6.99 17.70
CA LEU A 627 -13.06 -7.98 17.84
C LEU A 627 -14.00 -7.93 16.63
N SER A 628 -14.36 -9.11 16.12
CA SER A 628 -15.48 -9.26 15.19
C SER A 628 -16.80 -8.98 15.92
N SER A 629 -17.91 -8.84 15.18
CA SER A 629 -19.23 -8.73 15.82
C SER A 629 -19.52 -9.90 16.76
N TYR A 630 -19.10 -11.12 16.37
CA TYR A 630 -19.22 -12.32 17.21
C TYR A 630 -18.34 -12.24 18.47
N GLY A 631 -17.07 -11.88 18.33
CA GLY A 631 -16.18 -11.71 19.49
C GLY A 631 -16.64 -10.59 20.43
N SER A 632 -17.22 -9.52 19.87
CA SER A 632 -17.85 -8.46 20.63
C SER A 632 -19.08 -8.97 21.40
N GLU A 633 -19.99 -9.69 20.75
CA GLU A 633 -21.19 -10.24 21.39
C GLU A 633 -20.85 -11.17 22.57
N LEU A 634 -19.80 -11.99 22.43
CA LEU A 634 -19.37 -12.89 23.51
C LEU A 634 -18.95 -12.16 24.78
N ILE A 635 -18.38 -10.96 24.66
CA ILE A 635 -17.94 -10.17 25.83
C ILE A 635 -19.03 -9.27 26.41
N SER A 636 -20.24 -9.24 25.84
CA SER A 636 -21.38 -8.45 26.34
C SER A 636 -21.59 -8.50 27.86
N PRO A 637 -21.48 -9.67 28.55
CA PRO A 637 -21.73 -9.76 29.98
C PRO A 637 -20.84 -8.86 30.86
N ILE A 638 -19.64 -8.47 30.40
CA ILE A 638 -18.76 -7.59 31.19
C ILE A 638 -19.35 -6.19 31.34
N TYR A 639 -20.26 -5.79 30.45
CA TYR A 639 -20.85 -4.45 30.43
C TYR A 639 -22.10 -4.33 31.30
N ASP A 640 -22.65 -5.44 31.80
CA ASP A 640 -23.91 -5.40 32.57
C ASP A 640 -23.78 -4.56 33.85
N GLU A 641 -22.61 -4.52 34.50
CA GLU A 641 -22.44 -3.66 35.68
C GLU A 641 -22.48 -2.17 35.39
N VAL A 642 -22.29 -1.77 34.12
CA VAL A 642 -22.34 -0.36 33.71
C VAL A 642 -23.79 0.14 33.69
N PHE A 643 -24.75 -0.75 33.42
CA PHE A 643 -26.16 -0.39 33.23
C PHE A 643 -27.07 -0.73 34.43
N ARG A 644 -26.50 -1.31 35.49
CA ARG A 644 -27.15 -1.50 36.81
C ARG A 644 -27.12 -0.21 37.61
#